data_AF-A0A2T9I7Y2-F1
#
_entry.id   AF-A0A2T9I7Y2-F1
#
_cell.length_a   1.000
_cell.length_b   1.000
_cell.length_c   1.000
_cell.angle_alpha   90.00
_cell.angle_beta   90.00
_cell.angle_gamma   90.00
#
_symmetry.space_group_name_H-M   'P 1'
#
loop_
_entity.id
_entity.type
_entity.pdbx_description
1 polymer ?
#
loop_
_entity_poly.entity_id
_entity_poly.type
_entity_poly.pdbx_seq_one_letter_code
_entity_poly.pdbx_strand_id
1 'polypeptide(L)'
;MVLERSVVQNGVIRMNMEEDRKKAVASLLKDMESIADRMRELIVKMPPHDLLGYIYAQHMMKKMGNQIGGEKQGQEGSPADVVNETQFLLEYVHAVLASEAAPADMEFDEALCAELFERSRKLRELAMFFAMATSADTKDGIFGPNTADIEFRAKSTWVMIRGNRYQVLEGEFYRYVLAPHNDVLEEVYGIGATDIAEGFQAMADATRSGQANAIIEMMKQFEAVKAFSIEQSKSMEDAMESWIAENEEQSKAARGAMEDILRGGIANVSRHTKLPPTLLADLSYQRGEDTEFFAAGDFKGTPFRTLPARKKPLIQLGSDYYAVDPCFARDAGYRALLFNLLQRKPDYNKVFKDRQKMMSEAAFADILYAQLPGATVLQEVYYKDPDSKQWSENDTLILVDDVLLLVEAKAGAAATIASPALDFGRHAQSVQDLVLKAYKQCARFFNYMNSADEVSLYHLVNGKYEECCRVRRSDYRVMVPIGLTVESFSPFSTYCKELPQVEPLLGKHAFISLSIDDLFVLKRLLPTPGEFVHYLEVRQAVAGIRGAHLFDEFDHLGAYLSKNRFDQDIIEQLKEEKANMVIWDGMSDIVDRAFEGEEWESKPFPSQKFPEEVLKLLGALDSTRASGWLSAESHIRDLGEEGRNNLARMLSDHRKTLIQHPVRYFVLGGDGVLLFVWLQRHGHPIDWNKVNNKASAVALSAKATNVIGVVAEVSADGTYVQARSFKIYIPTEQTAENAHIYEDAAKMANPVRTVNLEREKQVHLGRKSKKIGRNVPCPCGSGMKYKRCHGR
;
A
#
# COMPACT_ATOMS: atom_id res chain seq x y z
N MET A 1 -51.57 -35.45 14.55
CA MET A 1 -51.52 -34.44 13.47
C MET A 1 -50.33 -33.53 13.77
N VAL A 2 -49.13 -33.96 13.38
CA VAL A 2 -48.45 -33.61 12.11
C VAL A 2 -47.99 -32.16 12.12
N LEU A 3 -46.74 -31.96 12.54
CA LEU A 3 -45.86 -30.85 12.12
C LEU A 3 -44.45 -31.43 11.93
N GLU A 4 -44.35 -32.47 11.11
CA GLU A 4 -43.09 -33.00 10.55
C GLU A 4 -42.84 -32.48 9.11
N ARG A 5 -43.52 -31.41 8.69
CA ARG A 5 -43.44 -30.87 7.31
C ARG A 5 -42.49 -29.68 7.11
N SER A 6 -41.74 -29.21 8.11
CA SER A 6 -40.90 -27.99 7.93
C SER A 6 -39.43 -28.22 7.55
N VAL A 7 -38.89 -29.43 7.67
CA VAL A 7 -37.49 -29.72 7.28
C VAL A 7 -37.38 -30.05 5.79
N VAL A 8 -38.33 -30.81 5.25
CA VAL A 8 -38.36 -31.17 3.82
C VAL A 8 -38.70 -29.96 2.96
N GLN A 9 -39.59 -29.07 3.39
CA GLN A 9 -40.00 -27.91 2.60
C GLN A 9 -38.90 -26.83 2.54
N ASN A 10 -38.19 -26.59 3.64
CA ASN A 10 -36.98 -25.75 3.64
C ASN A 10 -35.83 -26.42 2.86
N GLY A 11 -35.68 -27.74 2.94
CA GLY A 11 -34.71 -28.50 2.14
C GLY A 11 -34.98 -28.43 0.64
N VAL A 12 -36.25 -28.55 0.22
CA VAL A 12 -36.68 -28.48 -1.19
C VAL A 12 -36.61 -27.05 -1.73
N ILE A 13 -36.96 -26.02 -0.94
CA ILE A 13 -36.78 -24.62 -1.34
C ILE A 13 -35.29 -24.28 -1.50
N ARG A 14 -34.44 -24.77 -0.58
CA ARG A 14 -32.99 -24.57 -0.63
C ARG A 14 -32.34 -25.34 -1.78
N MET A 15 -32.77 -26.57 -2.05
CA MET A 15 -32.35 -27.35 -3.23
C MET A 15 -32.77 -26.69 -4.55
N ASN A 16 -34.00 -26.15 -4.64
CA ASN A 16 -34.45 -25.44 -5.84
C ASN A 16 -33.65 -24.16 -6.07
N MET A 17 -33.34 -23.39 -5.02
CA MET A 17 -32.47 -22.21 -5.13
C MET A 17 -31.03 -22.57 -5.52
N GLU A 18 -30.50 -23.68 -5.01
CA GLU A 18 -29.15 -24.16 -5.37
C GLU A 18 -29.09 -24.61 -6.84
N GLU A 19 -30.11 -25.30 -7.31
CA GLU A 19 -30.21 -25.79 -8.69
C GLU A 19 -30.46 -24.65 -9.69
N ASP A 20 -31.34 -23.71 -9.37
CA ASP A 20 -31.58 -22.51 -10.18
C ASP A 20 -30.33 -21.62 -10.24
N ARG A 21 -29.57 -21.51 -9.14
CA ARG A 21 -28.29 -20.78 -9.16
C ARG A 21 -27.22 -21.52 -9.95
N LYS A 22 -27.11 -22.85 -9.86
CA LYS A 22 -26.18 -23.64 -10.71
C LYS A 22 -26.49 -23.43 -12.20
N LYS A 23 -27.77 -23.40 -12.58
CA LYS A 23 -28.21 -23.07 -13.94
C LYS A 23 -27.83 -21.64 -14.32
N ALA A 24 -28.03 -20.67 -13.43
CA ALA A 24 -27.63 -19.28 -13.65
C ALA A 24 -26.11 -19.13 -13.83
N VAL A 25 -25.30 -19.78 -13.00
CA VAL A 25 -23.82 -19.80 -13.11
C VAL A 25 -23.37 -20.41 -14.43
N ALA A 26 -23.96 -21.53 -14.85
CA ALA A 26 -23.66 -22.15 -16.13
C ALA A 26 -24.05 -21.26 -17.32
N SER A 27 -25.18 -20.55 -17.21
CA SER A 27 -25.59 -19.56 -18.22
C SER A 27 -24.61 -18.40 -18.30
N LEU A 28 -24.22 -17.83 -17.15
CA LEU A 28 -23.23 -16.75 -17.08
C LEU A 28 -21.91 -17.16 -17.72
N LEU A 29 -21.42 -18.36 -17.43
CA LEU A 29 -20.18 -18.88 -18.03
C LEU A 29 -20.30 -18.98 -19.56
N LYS A 30 -21.39 -19.56 -20.06
CA LYS A 30 -21.62 -19.69 -21.50
C LYS A 30 -21.72 -18.33 -22.20
N ASP A 31 -22.37 -17.36 -21.56
CA ASP A 31 -22.47 -16.00 -22.08
C ASP A 31 -21.09 -15.31 -22.11
N MET A 32 -20.28 -15.50 -21.07
CA MET A 32 -18.89 -15.00 -21.04
C MET A 32 -18.05 -15.62 -22.15
N GLU A 33 -18.10 -16.94 -22.35
CA GLU A 33 -17.37 -17.64 -23.41
C GLU A 33 -17.79 -17.15 -24.81
N SER A 34 -19.10 -16.96 -25.02
CA SER A 34 -19.65 -16.42 -26.28
C SER A 34 -19.15 -15.00 -26.57
N ILE A 35 -19.15 -14.13 -25.55
CA ILE A 35 -18.64 -12.76 -25.67
C ILE A 35 -17.13 -12.76 -25.92
N ALA A 36 -16.38 -13.60 -25.22
CA ALA A 36 -14.94 -13.74 -25.42
C ALA A 36 -14.60 -14.21 -26.84
N ASP A 37 -15.33 -15.21 -27.36
CA ASP A 37 -15.19 -15.68 -28.75
C ASP A 37 -15.51 -14.55 -29.75
N ARG A 38 -16.55 -13.72 -29.48
CA ARG A 38 -16.87 -12.56 -30.31
C ARG A 38 -15.79 -11.48 -30.25
N MET A 39 -15.25 -11.17 -29.07
CA MET A 39 -14.14 -10.21 -28.93
C MET A 39 -12.91 -10.69 -29.70
N ARG A 40 -12.59 -11.98 -29.65
CA ARG A 40 -11.52 -12.59 -30.44
C ARG A 40 -11.73 -12.38 -31.93
N GLU A 41 -12.92 -12.65 -32.46
CA GLU A 41 -13.23 -12.43 -33.88
C GLU A 41 -13.04 -10.99 -34.33
N LEU A 42 -13.38 -10.02 -33.47
CA LEU A 42 -13.23 -8.60 -33.75
C LEU A 42 -11.75 -8.21 -33.75
N ILE A 43 -10.99 -8.59 -32.72
CA ILE A 43 -9.58 -8.21 -32.56
C ILE A 43 -8.71 -8.81 -33.67
N VAL A 44 -8.88 -10.08 -34.04
CA VAL A 44 -8.04 -10.77 -35.05
C VAL A 44 -8.08 -10.08 -36.42
N LYS A 45 -9.21 -9.46 -36.78
CA LYS A 45 -9.44 -8.83 -38.09
C LYS A 45 -8.84 -7.43 -38.21
N MET A 46 -8.49 -6.80 -37.09
CA MET A 46 -8.02 -5.42 -37.08
C MET A 46 -6.49 -5.35 -37.04
N PRO A 47 -5.87 -4.40 -37.76
CA PRO A 47 -4.44 -4.14 -37.63
C PRO A 47 -4.08 -3.76 -36.17
N PRO A 48 -3.11 -4.43 -35.53
CA PRO A 48 -2.82 -4.22 -34.11
C PRO A 48 -2.45 -2.77 -33.78
N HIS A 49 -1.62 -2.12 -34.60
CA HIS A 49 -1.20 -0.73 -34.39
C HIS A 49 -2.36 0.25 -34.38
N ASP A 50 -3.28 0.11 -35.35
CA ASP A 50 -4.41 1.03 -35.50
C ASP A 50 -5.46 0.77 -34.40
N LEU A 51 -5.67 -0.49 -34.01
CA LEU A 51 -6.52 -0.84 -32.87
C LEU A 51 -5.99 -0.27 -31.54
N LEU A 52 -4.70 -0.46 -31.25
CA LEU A 52 -4.07 0.10 -30.05
C LEU A 52 -4.16 1.63 -30.05
N GLY A 53 -3.86 2.25 -31.19
CA GLY A 53 -3.98 3.69 -31.37
C GLY A 53 -5.38 4.20 -31.08
N TYR A 54 -6.42 3.53 -31.61
CA TYR A 54 -7.80 3.87 -31.34
C TYR A 54 -8.15 3.75 -29.85
N ILE A 55 -7.77 2.64 -29.21
CA ILE A 55 -8.07 2.40 -27.78
C ILE A 55 -7.41 3.48 -26.90
N TYR A 56 -6.14 3.79 -27.14
CA TYR A 56 -5.42 4.82 -26.38
C TYR A 56 -5.91 6.24 -26.68
N ALA A 57 -6.37 6.52 -27.92
CA ALA A 57 -6.98 7.81 -28.25
C ALA A 57 -8.33 7.98 -27.52
N GLN A 58 -9.19 6.95 -27.48
CA GLN A 58 -10.44 6.97 -26.74
C GLN A 58 -10.21 7.18 -25.24
N HIS A 59 -9.21 6.51 -24.68
CA HIS A 59 -8.79 6.69 -23.29
C HIS A 59 -8.40 8.15 -22.99
N MET A 60 -7.57 8.74 -23.85
CA MET A 60 -7.14 10.14 -23.74
C MET A 60 -8.33 11.11 -23.85
N MET A 61 -9.19 10.94 -24.86
CA MET A 61 -10.37 11.81 -25.06
C MET A 61 -11.32 11.77 -23.85
N LYS A 62 -11.58 10.59 -23.28
CA LYS A 62 -12.41 10.46 -22.07
C LYS A 62 -11.76 11.14 -20.85
N LYS A 63 -10.44 10.99 -20.67
CA LYS A 63 -9.71 11.67 -19.58
C LYS A 63 -9.76 13.20 -19.73
N MET A 64 -9.55 13.73 -20.93
CA MET A 64 -9.64 15.17 -21.19
C MET A 64 -11.07 15.71 -21.03
N GLY A 65 -12.08 14.96 -21.51
CA GLY A 65 -13.49 15.33 -21.36
C GLY A 65 -13.92 15.47 -19.90
N ASN A 66 -13.47 14.56 -19.03
CA ASN A 66 -13.74 14.60 -17.59
C ASN A 66 -13.01 15.75 -16.88
N GLN A 67 -11.87 16.22 -17.39
CA GLN A 67 -11.13 17.37 -16.82
C GLN A 67 -11.71 18.72 -17.24
N ILE A 68 -12.30 18.82 -18.44
CA ILE A 68 -12.87 20.07 -18.98
C ILE A 68 -14.32 20.27 -18.51
N GLY A 69 -15.07 19.19 -18.31
CA GLY A 69 -16.45 19.21 -17.82
C GLY A 69 -16.52 19.17 -16.30
N GLY A 70 -16.23 20.29 -15.62
CA GLY A 70 -16.41 20.38 -14.16
C GLY A 70 -17.77 19.81 -13.73
N GLU A 71 -17.74 18.83 -12.80
CA GLU A 71 -18.85 18.06 -12.22
C GLU A 71 -20.23 18.29 -12.88
N LYS A 72 -20.38 17.90 -14.15
CA LYS A 72 -21.71 17.78 -14.73
C LYS A 72 -22.23 16.38 -14.42
N GLN A 73 -23.09 16.31 -13.41
CA GLN A 73 -23.96 15.15 -13.15
C GLN A 73 -24.65 14.75 -14.46
N GLY A 74 -24.28 13.60 -15.03
CA GLY A 74 -25.04 13.01 -16.14
C GLY A 74 -24.31 12.19 -17.21
N GLN A 75 -22.99 11.98 -17.15
CA GLN A 75 -22.31 11.00 -18.01
C GLN A 75 -21.76 9.82 -17.18
N GLU A 76 -22.05 8.60 -17.65
CA GLU A 76 -21.80 7.33 -16.96
C GLU A 76 -20.29 7.04 -16.81
N GLY A 77 -19.85 6.86 -15.57
CA GLY A 77 -18.52 6.33 -15.21
C GLY A 77 -17.62 7.34 -14.49
N SER A 78 -17.05 6.94 -13.35
CA SER A 78 -15.98 7.69 -12.70
C SER A 78 -14.69 7.66 -13.57
N PRO A 79 -13.73 8.59 -13.40
CA PRO A 79 -12.44 8.50 -14.09
C PRO A 79 -11.71 7.16 -13.88
N ALA A 80 -11.89 6.54 -12.70
CA ALA A 80 -11.36 5.20 -12.39
C ALA A 80 -12.03 4.10 -13.23
N ASP A 81 -13.35 4.19 -13.46
CA ASP A 81 -14.07 3.24 -14.31
C ASP A 81 -13.56 3.24 -15.75
N VAL A 82 -13.26 4.42 -16.30
CA VAL A 82 -12.70 4.56 -17.66
C VAL A 82 -11.33 3.90 -17.77
N VAL A 83 -10.45 4.10 -16.77
CA VAL A 83 -9.13 3.47 -16.74
C VAL A 83 -9.26 1.95 -16.69
N ASN A 84 -10.11 1.43 -15.82
CA ASN A 84 -10.35 0.00 -15.66
C ASN A 84 -10.99 -0.62 -16.92
N GLU A 85 -11.82 0.12 -17.66
CA GLU A 85 -12.45 -0.37 -18.91
C GLU A 85 -11.43 -0.50 -20.03
N THR A 86 -10.65 0.55 -20.26
CA THR A 86 -9.58 0.56 -21.26
C THR A 86 -8.57 -0.54 -20.96
N GLN A 87 -8.15 -0.63 -19.70
CA GLN A 87 -7.19 -1.63 -19.27
C GLN A 87 -7.70 -3.04 -19.58
N PHE A 88 -8.88 -3.41 -19.09
CA PHE A 88 -9.46 -4.74 -19.31
C PHE A 88 -9.54 -5.10 -20.80
N LEU A 89 -9.87 -4.14 -21.67
CA LEU A 89 -9.87 -4.35 -23.11
C LEU A 89 -8.46 -4.63 -23.66
N LEU A 90 -7.44 -3.87 -23.23
CA LEU A 90 -6.06 -4.08 -23.65
C LEU A 90 -5.55 -5.48 -23.24
N GLU A 91 -5.96 -6.02 -22.09
CA GLU A 91 -5.63 -7.39 -21.69
C GLU A 91 -6.13 -8.42 -22.72
N TYR A 92 -7.34 -8.21 -23.25
CA TYR A 92 -7.93 -9.06 -24.28
C TYR A 92 -7.26 -8.86 -25.64
N VAL A 93 -6.85 -7.64 -25.97
CA VAL A 93 -6.05 -7.41 -27.18
C VAL A 93 -4.75 -8.20 -27.10
N HIS A 94 -4.02 -8.13 -25.98
CA HIS A 94 -2.81 -8.95 -25.77
C HIS A 94 -3.11 -10.45 -25.88
N ALA A 95 -4.14 -10.93 -25.16
CA ALA A 95 -4.48 -12.35 -25.12
C ALA A 95 -4.84 -12.91 -26.50
N VAL A 96 -5.61 -12.16 -27.30
CA VAL A 96 -5.97 -12.56 -28.67
C VAL A 96 -4.75 -12.52 -29.58
N LEU A 97 -3.92 -11.48 -29.52
CA LEU A 97 -2.71 -11.41 -30.35
C LEU A 97 -1.74 -12.55 -30.02
N ALA A 98 -1.58 -12.89 -28.74
CA ALA A 98 -0.76 -14.02 -28.30
C ALA A 98 -1.32 -15.36 -28.78
N SER A 99 -2.65 -15.49 -28.89
CA SER A 99 -3.31 -16.77 -29.22
C SER A 99 -3.58 -16.98 -30.71
N GLU A 100 -3.60 -15.93 -31.52
CA GLU A 100 -4.04 -15.99 -32.91
C GLU A 100 -2.99 -15.47 -33.88
N ALA A 101 -2.70 -16.28 -34.90
CA ALA A 101 -1.85 -15.88 -36.02
C ALA A 101 -2.44 -14.69 -36.78
N ALA A 102 -1.59 -13.92 -37.46
CA ALA A 102 -2.04 -12.83 -38.30
C ALA A 102 -2.79 -13.35 -39.55
N PRO A 103 -4.03 -12.91 -39.82
CA PRO A 103 -4.67 -13.19 -41.10
C PRO A 103 -3.97 -12.41 -42.22
N ALA A 104 -4.16 -12.85 -43.47
CA ALA A 104 -3.53 -12.24 -44.64
C ALA A 104 -3.97 -10.80 -44.86
N ASP A 105 -5.27 -10.54 -44.67
CA ASP A 105 -5.88 -9.23 -44.83
C ASP A 105 -6.49 -8.77 -43.50
N MET A 106 -6.14 -7.56 -43.09
CA MET A 106 -6.70 -6.89 -41.91
C MET A 106 -7.15 -5.49 -42.32
N GLU A 107 -8.32 -5.08 -41.85
CA GLU A 107 -8.88 -3.77 -42.12
C GLU A 107 -9.33 -3.13 -40.81
N PHE A 108 -9.00 -1.85 -40.62
CA PHE A 108 -9.45 -1.12 -39.47
C PHE A 108 -10.90 -0.66 -39.69
N ASP A 109 -11.78 -0.98 -38.74
CA ASP A 109 -13.18 -0.58 -38.75
C ASP A 109 -13.59 -0.02 -37.39
N GLU A 110 -13.96 1.26 -37.38
CA GLU A 110 -14.37 1.97 -36.17
C GLU A 110 -15.68 1.41 -35.57
N ALA A 111 -16.61 0.93 -36.39
CA ALA A 111 -17.85 0.34 -35.89
C ALA A 111 -17.58 -0.99 -35.17
N LEU A 112 -16.62 -1.77 -35.66
CA LEU A 112 -16.15 -2.98 -34.96
C LEU A 112 -15.43 -2.65 -33.66
N CYS A 113 -14.68 -1.55 -33.61
CA CYS A 113 -14.09 -1.05 -32.36
C CYS A 113 -15.18 -0.68 -31.34
N ALA A 114 -16.23 0.03 -31.75
CA ALA A 114 -17.34 0.38 -30.86
C ALA A 114 -18.05 -0.87 -30.29
N GLU A 115 -18.30 -1.89 -31.12
CA GLU A 115 -18.81 -3.19 -30.65
C GLU A 115 -17.84 -3.81 -29.63
N LEU A 116 -16.53 -3.80 -29.92
CA LEU A 116 -15.52 -4.38 -29.04
C LEU A 116 -15.50 -3.74 -27.64
N PHE A 117 -15.65 -2.41 -27.54
CA PHE A 117 -15.79 -1.72 -26.25
C PHE A 117 -17.06 -2.14 -25.49
N GLU A 118 -18.19 -2.30 -26.17
CA GLU A 118 -19.43 -2.79 -25.56
C GLU A 118 -19.27 -4.21 -25.03
N ARG A 119 -18.71 -5.11 -25.85
CA ARG A 119 -18.45 -6.51 -25.48
C ARG A 119 -17.51 -6.62 -24.29
N SER A 120 -16.43 -5.83 -24.29
CA SER A 120 -15.47 -5.75 -23.19
C SER A 120 -16.13 -5.37 -21.87
N ARG A 121 -16.90 -4.28 -21.84
CA ARG A 121 -17.67 -3.86 -20.65
C ARG A 121 -18.61 -4.95 -20.19
N LYS A 122 -19.32 -5.60 -21.12
CA LYS A 122 -20.28 -6.64 -20.78
C LYS A 122 -19.60 -7.89 -20.19
N LEU A 123 -18.47 -8.30 -20.75
CA LEU A 123 -17.70 -9.43 -20.24
C LEU A 123 -17.21 -9.17 -18.81
N ARG A 124 -16.72 -7.95 -18.54
CA ARG A 124 -16.30 -7.53 -17.20
C ARG A 124 -17.46 -7.59 -16.18
N GLU A 125 -18.63 -7.06 -16.54
CA GLU A 125 -19.83 -7.16 -15.69
C GLU A 125 -20.23 -8.61 -15.39
N LEU A 126 -20.32 -9.46 -16.41
CA LEU A 126 -20.70 -10.86 -16.25
C LEU A 126 -19.69 -11.62 -15.39
N ALA A 127 -18.40 -11.30 -15.51
CA ALA A 127 -17.37 -11.88 -14.66
C ALA A 127 -17.59 -11.54 -13.18
N MET A 128 -18.07 -10.34 -12.85
CA MET A 128 -18.41 -9.95 -11.47
C MET A 128 -19.64 -10.67 -10.94
N PHE A 129 -20.69 -10.79 -11.74
CA PHE A 129 -21.85 -11.61 -11.37
C PHE A 129 -21.45 -13.08 -11.18
N PHE A 130 -20.57 -13.60 -12.03
CA PHE A 130 -20.05 -14.96 -11.91
C PHE A 130 -19.22 -15.13 -10.62
N ALA A 131 -18.31 -14.21 -10.31
CA ALA A 131 -17.53 -14.23 -9.08
C ALA A 131 -18.43 -14.26 -7.84
N MET A 132 -19.43 -13.38 -7.79
CA MET A 132 -20.39 -13.31 -6.69
C MET A 132 -21.21 -14.60 -6.57
N ALA A 133 -21.79 -15.07 -7.67
CA ALA A 133 -22.66 -16.24 -7.67
C ALA A 133 -21.93 -17.54 -7.31
N THR A 134 -20.67 -17.69 -7.75
CA THR A 134 -19.86 -18.87 -7.45
C THR A 134 -19.28 -18.86 -6.05
N SER A 135 -18.97 -17.69 -5.49
CA SER A 135 -18.37 -17.59 -4.16
C SER A 135 -19.40 -17.70 -3.03
N ALA A 136 -20.65 -17.32 -3.27
CA ALA A 136 -21.73 -17.32 -2.27
C ALA A 136 -22.03 -18.68 -1.63
N ASP A 137 -21.61 -19.78 -2.25
CA ASP A 137 -21.85 -21.15 -1.77
C ASP A 137 -20.60 -21.86 -1.27
N THR A 138 -19.50 -21.12 -1.21
CA THR A 138 -18.24 -21.62 -0.67
C THR A 138 -18.46 -21.96 0.79
N LYS A 139 -18.35 -23.25 1.12
CA LYS A 139 -18.40 -23.71 2.51
C LYS A 139 -17.16 -23.21 3.25
N ASP A 140 -17.23 -23.23 4.57
CA ASP A 140 -16.09 -22.94 5.43
C ASP A 140 -14.87 -23.75 4.98
N GLY A 141 -13.83 -23.03 4.55
CA GLY A 141 -12.57 -23.57 4.08
C GLY A 141 -11.42 -23.11 4.98
N ILE A 142 -10.25 -22.88 4.38
CA ILE A 142 -9.01 -22.50 5.09
C ILE A 142 -9.19 -21.23 5.94
N PHE A 143 -10.07 -20.32 5.52
CA PHE A 143 -10.35 -19.05 6.22
C PHE A 143 -11.59 -19.12 7.12
N GLY A 144 -12.09 -20.32 7.42
CA GLY A 144 -13.29 -20.50 8.26
C GLY A 144 -14.53 -19.82 7.67
N PRO A 145 -15.36 -19.14 8.47
CA PRO A 145 -16.63 -18.56 8.01
C PRO A 145 -16.46 -17.44 6.97
N ASN A 146 -15.27 -16.85 6.87
CA ASN A 146 -14.97 -15.76 5.93
C ASN A 146 -14.50 -16.28 4.55
N THR A 147 -14.49 -17.60 4.34
CA THR A 147 -13.97 -18.22 3.11
C THR A 147 -14.70 -17.73 1.85
N ALA A 148 -16.03 -17.63 1.91
CA ALA A 148 -16.84 -17.15 0.77
C ALA A 148 -16.51 -15.71 0.38
N ASP A 149 -16.35 -14.82 1.36
CA ASP A 149 -16.02 -13.41 1.12
C ASP A 149 -14.60 -13.27 0.55
N ILE A 150 -13.66 -14.07 1.05
CA ILE A 150 -12.27 -14.07 0.56
C ILE A 150 -12.20 -14.63 -0.86
N GLU A 151 -12.95 -15.69 -1.17
CA GLU A 151 -13.03 -16.22 -2.54
C GLU A 151 -13.62 -15.19 -3.51
N PHE A 152 -14.69 -14.50 -3.10
CA PHE A 152 -15.27 -13.43 -3.90
C PHE A 152 -14.25 -12.33 -4.19
N ARG A 153 -13.52 -11.88 -3.16
CA ARG A 153 -12.49 -10.85 -3.30
C ARG A 153 -11.30 -11.30 -4.14
N ALA A 154 -10.89 -12.57 -4.03
CA ALA A 154 -9.84 -13.15 -4.85
C ALA A 154 -10.23 -13.08 -6.35
N LYS A 155 -11.45 -13.53 -6.66
CA LYS A 155 -12.00 -13.52 -8.02
C LYS A 155 -12.26 -12.10 -8.54
N SER A 156 -12.77 -11.19 -7.71
CA SER A 156 -13.01 -9.80 -8.13
C SER A 156 -11.69 -9.07 -8.40
N THR A 157 -10.71 -9.18 -7.50
CA THR A 157 -9.35 -8.63 -7.66
C THR A 157 -8.69 -9.17 -8.92
N TRP A 158 -8.81 -10.48 -9.17
CA TRP A 158 -8.28 -11.11 -10.38
C TRP A 158 -8.79 -10.47 -11.68
N VAL A 159 -10.02 -10.01 -11.71
CA VAL A 159 -10.62 -9.37 -12.89
C VAL A 159 -10.37 -7.85 -12.92
N MET A 160 -10.45 -7.18 -11.76
CA MET A 160 -10.61 -5.73 -11.70
C MET A 160 -9.35 -4.94 -11.40
N ILE A 161 -8.33 -5.55 -10.78
CA ILE A 161 -7.22 -4.80 -10.16
C ILE A 161 -5.88 -5.20 -10.78
N ARG A 162 -5.09 -4.19 -11.14
CA ARG A 162 -3.77 -4.29 -11.77
C ARG A 162 -2.91 -3.11 -11.35
N GLY A 163 -1.61 -3.21 -11.59
CA GLY A 163 -0.65 -2.14 -11.33
C GLY A 163 -0.36 -2.02 -9.84
N ASN A 164 0.22 -3.07 -9.26
CA ASN A 164 0.51 -3.16 -7.83
C ASN A 164 1.54 -2.13 -7.33
N ARG A 165 2.23 -1.45 -8.25
CA ARG A 165 3.33 -0.52 -7.98
C ARG A 165 3.08 0.81 -8.69
N TYR A 166 3.37 1.92 -8.01
CA TYR A 166 3.31 3.25 -8.62
C TYR A 166 4.28 3.34 -9.80
N GLN A 167 3.81 3.86 -10.93
CA GLN A 167 4.54 3.89 -12.21
C GLN A 167 5.92 4.56 -12.13
N VAL A 168 6.07 5.50 -11.20
CA VAL A 168 7.31 6.27 -10.99
C VAL A 168 8.34 5.56 -10.12
N LEU A 169 7.99 4.40 -9.55
CA LEU A 169 8.85 3.60 -8.67
C LEU A 169 9.37 2.31 -9.32
N GLU A 170 9.07 2.09 -10.60
CA GLU A 170 9.51 0.90 -11.34
C GLU A 170 11.02 0.76 -11.34
N GLY A 171 11.72 1.83 -11.70
CA GLY A 171 13.18 1.84 -11.74
C GLY A 171 13.82 1.64 -10.37
N GLU A 172 13.21 2.16 -9.30
CA GLU A 172 13.74 1.94 -7.95
C GLU A 172 13.59 0.49 -7.53
N PHE A 173 12.42 -0.11 -7.74
CA PHE A 173 12.17 -1.51 -7.42
C PHE A 173 13.13 -2.43 -8.18
N TYR A 174 13.16 -2.34 -9.52
CA TYR A 174 13.96 -3.23 -10.34
C TYR A 174 15.45 -3.08 -10.04
N ARG A 175 15.92 -1.85 -9.78
CA ARG A 175 17.31 -1.61 -9.40
C ARG A 175 17.66 -2.33 -8.11
N TYR A 176 16.78 -2.30 -7.10
CA TYR A 176 17.02 -2.99 -5.83
C TYR A 176 16.97 -4.51 -5.98
N VAL A 177 15.89 -5.05 -6.54
CA VAL A 177 15.67 -6.51 -6.57
C VAL A 177 16.57 -7.25 -7.56
N LEU A 178 17.05 -6.58 -8.62
CA LEU A 178 17.95 -7.19 -9.60
C LEU A 178 19.44 -6.97 -9.30
N ALA A 179 19.80 -6.02 -8.43
CA ALA A 179 21.20 -5.74 -8.07
C ALA A 179 22.02 -6.99 -7.68
N PRO A 180 21.51 -7.96 -6.90
CA PRO A 180 22.26 -9.16 -6.57
C PRO A 180 22.62 -10.03 -7.78
N HIS A 181 21.95 -9.84 -8.92
CA HIS A 181 22.08 -10.68 -10.11
C HIS A 181 22.77 -9.94 -11.28
N ASN A 182 23.36 -8.77 -11.04
CA ASN A 182 23.91 -7.89 -12.09
C ASN A 182 24.91 -8.59 -13.03
N ASP A 183 25.90 -9.29 -12.47
CA ASP A 183 26.91 -10.05 -13.22
C ASP A 183 26.29 -11.08 -14.17
N VAL A 184 25.24 -11.77 -13.72
CA VAL A 184 24.55 -12.78 -14.53
C VAL A 184 23.66 -12.14 -15.58
N LEU A 185 23.04 -10.99 -15.28
CA LEU A 185 22.25 -10.24 -16.26
C LEU A 185 23.14 -9.70 -17.39
N GLU A 186 24.32 -9.17 -17.06
CA GLU A 186 25.32 -8.71 -18.04
C GLU A 186 25.78 -9.87 -18.92
N GLU A 187 26.05 -11.04 -18.34
CA GLU A 187 26.45 -12.22 -19.10
C GLU A 187 25.36 -12.71 -20.06
N VAL A 188 24.10 -12.78 -19.60
CA VAL A 188 23.00 -13.41 -20.35
C VAL A 188 22.38 -12.47 -21.38
N TYR A 189 22.19 -11.19 -21.03
CA TYR A 189 21.49 -10.22 -21.86
C TYR A 189 22.39 -9.09 -22.39
N GLY A 190 23.63 -8.97 -21.91
CA GLY A 190 24.55 -7.90 -22.32
C GLY A 190 24.29 -6.55 -21.65
N ILE A 191 23.38 -6.48 -20.67
CA ILE A 191 23.04 -5.28 -19.89
C ILE A 191 22.86 -5.62 -18.41
N GLY A 192 23.14 -4.65 -17.53
CA GLY A 192 23.09 -4.84 -16.08
C GLY A 192 21.73 -4.56 -15.44
N ALA A 193 21.65 -4.75 -14.13
CA ALA A 193 20.45 -4.49 -13.33
C ALA A 193 19.97 -3.03 -13.44
N THR A 194 20.90 -2.07 -13.46
CA THR A 194 20.60 -0.65 -13.59
C THR A 194 19.96 -0.31 -14.94
N ASP A 195 20.51 -0.82 -16.04
CA ASP A 195 19.98 -0.56 -17.39
C ASP A 195 18.59 -1.18 -17.58
N ILE A 196 18.39 -2.39 -17.02
CA ILE A 196 17.08 -3.05 -17.01
C ILE A 196 16.07 -2.19 -16.24
N ALA A 197 16.45 -1.72 -15.06
CA ALA A 197 15.60 -0.86 -14.24
C ALA A 197 15.22 0.45 -14.95
N GLU A 198 16.18 1.09 -15.63
CA GLU A 198 15.91 2.26 -16.48
C GLU A 198 14.96 1.93 -17.62
N GLY A 199 15.09 0.75 -18.25
CA GLY A 199 14.18 0.30 -19.30
C GLY A 199 12.74 0.10 -18.81
N PHE A 200 12.54 -0.52 -17.64
CA PHE A 200 11.20 -0.65 -17.04
C PHE A 200 10.61 0.70 -16.62
N GLN A 201 11.43 1.60 -16.09
CA GLN A 201 10.99 2.97 -15.78
C GLN A 201 10.58 3.73 -17.06
N ALA A 202 11.39 3.66 -18.12
CA ALA A 202 11.08 4.29 -19.40
C ALA A 202 9.81 3.74 -20.05
N MET A 203 9.54 2.44 -19.90
CA MET A 203 8.30 1.81 -20.34
C MET A 203 7.07 2.39 -19.59
N ALA A 204 7.19 2.58 -18.27
CA ALA A 204 6.14 3.20 -17.47
C ALA A 204 5.95 4.68 -17.82
N ASP A 205 7.03 5.43 -18.03
CA ASP A 205 6.99 6.85 -18.41
C ASP A 205 6.43 7.09 -19.81
N ALA A 206 6.69 6.20 -20.77
CA ALA A 206 6.08 6.24 -22.10
C ALA A 206 4.55 6.16 -22.02
N THR A 207 4.02 5.38 -21.08
CA THR A 207 2.57 5.32 -20.84
C THR A 207 2.06 6.54 -20.07
N ARG A 208 2.81 6.99 -19.06
CA ARG A 208 2.40 8.05 -18.13
C ARG A 208 2.36 9.44 -18.78
N SER A 209 3.39 9.78 -19.55
CA SER A 209 3.60 11.11 -20.15
C SER A 209 3.80 11.08 -21.66
N GLY A 210 3.97 9.91 -22.29
CA GLY A 210 4.33 9.81 -23.72
C GLY A 210 3.33 10.47 -24.67
N GLN A 211 2.03 10.34 -24.44
CA GLN A 211 1.02 11.01 -25.27
C GLN A 211 1.09 12.54 -25.16
N ALA A 212 1.27 13.08 -23.94
CA ALA A 212 1.41 14.52 -23.73
C ALA A 212 2.68 15.05 -24.40
N ASN A 213 3.80 14.33 -24.24
CA ASN A 213 5.07 14.64 -24.89
C ASN A 213 4.97 14.61 -26.41
N ALA A 214 4.28 13.61 -26.97
CA ALA A 214 4.04 13.50 -28.40
C ALA A 214 3.18 14.67 -28.92
N ILE A 215 2.17 15.13 -28.17
CA ILE A 215 1.35 16.29 -28.55
C ILE A 215 2.20 17.56 -28.57
N ILE A 216 3.02 17.77 -27.53
CA ILE A 216 3.94 18.92 -27.45
C ILE A 216 4.92 18.91 -28.63
N GLU A 217 5.49 17.75 -28.95
CA GLU A 217 6.40 17.63 -30.09
C GLU A 217 5.68 17.90 -31.42
N MET A 218 4.46 17.37 -31.63
CA MET A 218 3.68 17.69 -32.82
C MET A 218 3.38 19.19 -32.96
N MET A 219 3.03 19.87 -31.87
CA MET A 219 2.78 21.31 -31.86
C MET A 219 4.05 22.09 -32.25
N LYS A 220 5.19 21.74 -31.66
CA LYS A 220 6.49 22.34 -31.98
C LYS A 220 6.86 22.15 -33.45
N GLN A 221 6.65 20.96 -34.00
CA GLN A 221 6.92 20.68 -35.41
C GLN A 221 5.99 21.46 -36.35
N PHE A 222 4.71 21.57 -36.00
CA PHE A 222 3.76 22.37 -36.76
C PHE A 222 4.13 23.86 -36.78
N GLU A 223 4.56 24.42 -35.64
CA GLU A 223 5.05 25.80 -35.56
C GLU A 223 6.30 26.02 -36.41
N ALA A 224 7.22 25.06 -36.43
CA ALA A 224 8.43 25.11 -37.25
C ALA A 224 8.10 25.10 -38.76
N VAL A 225 7.20 24.20 -39.19
CA VAL A 225 6.71 24.16 -40.58
C VAL A 225 6.01 25.47 -40.97
N LYS A 226 5.22 26.05 -40.05
CA LYS A 226 4.55 27.34 -40.28
C LYS A 226 5.56 28.48 -40.45
N ALA A 227 6.60 28.53 -39.63
CA ALA A 227 7.66 29.52 -39.76
C ALA A 227 8.40 29.36 -41.10
N PHE A 228 8.73 28.13 -41.49
CA PHE A 228 9.37 27.80 -42.76
C PHE A 228 8.49 28.15 -43.98
N SER A 229 7.18 27.91 -43.90
CA SER A 229 6.22 28.32 -44.93
C SER A 229 6.24 29.83 -45.14
N ILE A 230 6.27 30.61 -44.07
CA ILE A 230 6.35 32.08 -44.12
C ILE A 230 7.68 32.52 -44.73
N GLU A 231 8.81 31.94 -44.30
CA GLU A 231 10.14 32.28 -44.80
C GLU A 231 10.31 31.97 -46.30
N GLN A 232 9.83 30.79 -46.73
CA GLN A 232 9.93 30.34 -48.12
C GLN A 232 8.81 30.88 -49.02
N SER A 233 7.84 31.61 -48.46
CA SER A 233 6.63 32.07 -49.16
C SER A 233 5.91 30.94 -49.90
N LYS A 234 5.92 29.74 -49.31
CA LYS A 234 5.29 28.52 -49.85
C LYS A 234 3.93 28.29 -49.22
N SER A 235 3.04 27.61 -49.93
CA SER A 235 1.81 27.08 -49.32
C SER A 235 2.18 26.11 -48.18
N MET A 236 1.26 25.87 -47.24
CA MET A 236 1.52 24.99 -46.11
C MET A 236 1.85 23.55 -46.57
N GLU A 237 1.19 23.08 -47.64
CA GLU A 237 1.42 21.75 -48.22
C GLU A 237 2.82 21.67 -48.84
N ASP A 238 3.20 22.63 -49.70
CA ASP A 238 4.53 22.65 -50.34
C ASP A 238 5.66 22.86 -49.32
N ALA A 239 5.40 23.67 -48.29
CA ALA A 239 6.32 23.90 -47.19
C ALA A 239 6.53 22.63 -46.37
N MET A 240 5.48 21.84 -46.13
CA MET A 240 5.58 20.58 -45.40
C MET A 240 6.38 19.53 -46.19
N GLU A 241 6.15 19.38 -47.50
CA GLU A 241 6.95 18.48 -48.33
C GLU A 241 8.44 18.88 -48.36
N SER A 242 8.71 20.17 -48.53
CA SER A 242 10.08 20.71 -48.51
C SER A 242 10.74 20.56 -47.14
N TRP A 243 10.00 20.81 -46.06
CA TRP A 243 10.47 20.63 -44.69
C TRP A 243 10.84 19.18 -44.41
N ILE A 244 10.04 18.22 -44.88
CA ILE A 244 10.32 16.79 -44.72
C ILE A 244 11.63 16.39 -45.40
N ALA A 245 11.89 16.92 -46.59
CA ALA A 245 13.11 16.66 -47.34
C ALA A 245 14.35 17.31 -46.70
N GLU A 246 14.20 18.51 -46.14
CA GLU A 246 15.30 19.31 -45.59
C GLU A 246 15.61 19.01 -44.11
N ASN A 247 14.66 18.44 -43.37
CA ASN A 247 14.74 18.26 -41.90
C ASN A 247 14.41 16.81 -41.50
N GLU A 248 15.30 15.88 -41.88
CA GLU A 248 15.06 14.44 -41.72
C GLU A 248 14.87 14.00 -40.26
N GLU A 249 15.68 14.52 -39.32
CA GLU A 249 15.57 14.17 -37.89
C GLU A 249 14.26 14.68 -37.28
N GLN A 250 13.90 15.94 -37.54
CA GLN A 250 12.65 16.54 -37.09
C GLN A 250 11.43 15.81 -37.66
N SER A 251 11.52 15.38 -38.91
CA SER A 251 10.46 14.60 -39.57
C SER A 251 10.32 13.20 -39.01
N LYS A 252 11.42 12.56 -38.61
CA LYS A 252 11.40 11.30 -37.85
C LYS A 252 10.75 11.49 -36.48
N ALA A 253 11.08 12.57 -35.76
CA ALA A 253 10.46 12.89 -34.47
C ALA A 253 8.94 13.13 -34.62
N ALA A 254 8.52 13.91 -35.62
CA ALA A 254 7.11 14.16 -35.94
C ALA A 254 6.35 12.86 -36.26
N ARG A 255 6.96 11.96 -37.05
CA ARG A 255 6.39 10.64 -37.36
C ARG A 255 6.25 9.77 -36.11
N GLY A 256 7.29 9.73 -35.27
CA GLY A 256 7.26 9.00 -34.01
C GLY A 256 6.16 9.49 -33.07
N ALA A 257 6.01 10.81 -32.93
CA ALA A 257 4.95 11.44 -32.15
C ALA A 257 3.55 11.13 -32.72
N MET A 258 3.39 11.16 -34.04
CA MET A 258 2.15 10.76 -34.70
C MET A 258 1.79 9.30 -34.40
N GLU A 259 2.77 8.40 -34.46
CA GLU A 259 2.58 6.99 -34.11
C GLU A 259 2.24 6.80 -32.62
N ASP A 260 2.87 7.55 -31.72
CA ASP A 260 2.54 7.56 -30.29
C ASP A 260 1.07 7.93 -30.04
N ILE A 261 0.55 8.92 -30.76
CA ILE A 261 -0.82 9.41 -30.57
C ILE A 261 -1.85 8.53 -31.27
N LEU A 262 -1.57 8.10 -32.51
CA LEU A 262 -2.60 7.51 -33.38
C LEU A 262 -2.44 6.02 -33.68
N ARG A 263 -1.27 5.41 -33.40
CA ARG A 263 -0.96 4.03 -33.84
C ARG A 263 -0.37 3.13 -32.74
N GLY A 264 -0.71 3.44 -31.49
CA GLY A 264 -0.28 2.65 -30.34
C GLY A 264 1.23 2.71 -30.09
N GLY A 265 1.92 3.70 -30.64
CA GLY A 265 3.36 3.84 -30.54
C GLY A 265 3.87 4.00 -29.10
N ILE A 266 3.04 4.51 -28.19
CA ILE A 266 3.39 4.62 -26.76
C ILE A 266 3.59 3.25 -26.10
N ALA A 267 3.00 2.20 -26.67
CA ALA A 267 3.21 0.83 -26.22
C ALA A 267 4.47 0.19 -26.82
N ASN A 268 5.14 0.82 -27.80
CA ASN A 268 6.34 0.27 -28.45
C ASN A 268 7.55 0.35 -27.51
N VAL A 269 7.85 -0.76 -26.85
CA VAL A 269 8.95 -0.89 -25.90
C VAL A 269 10.31 -0.84 -26.60
N SER A 270 10.40 -1.36 -27.83
CA SER A 270 11.62 -1.30 -28.63
C SER A 270 12.05 0.13 -28.94
N ARG A 271 11.07 1.04 -29.08
CA ARG A 271 11.33 2.46 -29.31
C ARG A 271 11.66 3.20 -28.03
N HIS A 272 10.87 2.97 -26.98
CA HIS A 272 10.91 3.81 -25.77
C HIS A 272 11.92 3.34 -24.73
N THR A 273 12.61 2.21 -24.96
CA THR A 273 13.60 1.66 -24.03
C THR A 273 14.89 1.30 -24.75
N LYS A 274 15.96 1.09 -23.97
CA LYS A 274 17.25 0.58 -24.45
C LYS A 274 17.42 -0.92 -24.20
N LEU A 275 16.34 -1.62 -23.89
CA LEU A 275 16.40 -3.05 -23.57
C LEU A 275 16.78 -3.85 -24.83
N PRO A 276 17.68 -4.84 -24.72
CA PRO A 276 18.15 -5.59 -25.87
C PRO A 276 17.02 -6.48 -26.43
N PRO A 277 16.99 -6.72 -27.75
CA PRO A 277 15.98 -7.59 -28.37
C PRO A 277 15.89 -8.99 -27.75
N THR A 278 17.00 -9.53 -27.25
CA THR A 278 17.04 -10.83 -26.57
C THR A 278 16.20 -10.86 -25.30
N LEU A 279 16.28 -9.81 -24.48
CA LEU A 279 15.45 -9.67 -23.28
C LEU A 279 13.99 -9.40 -23.64
N LEU A 280 13.75 -8.52 -24.60
CA LEU A 280 12.38 -8.21 -25.05
C LEU A 280 11.67 -9.44 -25.63
N ALA A 281 12.38 -10.29 -26.38
CA ALA A 281 11.85 -11.54 -26.91
C ALA A 281 11.42 -12.50 -25.78
N ASP A 282 12.20 -12.64 -24.71
CA ASP A 282 11.87 -13.50 -23.58
C ASP A 282 10.64 -13.05 -22.79
N LEU A 283 10.41 -11.74 -22.77
CA LEU A 283 9.25 -11.11 -22.15
C LEU A 283 8.02 -11.06 -23.07
N SER A 284 8.14 -11.53 -24.32
CA SER A 284 7.12 -11.38 -25.37
C SER A 284 6.57 -12.72 -25.87
N TYR A 285 5.27 -12.73 -26.18
CA TYR A 285 4.70 -13.73 -27.07
C TYR A 285 4.88 -13.33 -28.54
N GLN A 286 5.07 -14.31 -29.41
CA GLN A 286 4.78 -14.17 -30.84
C GLN A 286 3.29 -14.36 -31.11
N ARG A 287 2.81 -13.85 -32.24
CA ARG A 287 1.41 -14.05 -32.62
C ARG A 287 1.10 -15.54 -32.83
N GLY A 288 0.08 -16.03 -32.11
CA GLY A 288 -0.32 -17.44 -32.16
C GLY A 288 0.58 -18.40 -31.36
N GLU A 289 1.51 -17.90 -30.55
CA GLU A 289 2.37 -18.73 -29.70
C GLU A 289 1.62 -19.31 -28.49
N ASP A 290 0.69 -18.57 -27.89
CA ASP A 290 -0.13 -19.08 -26.79
C ASP A 290 -1.22 -20.02 -27.32
N THR A 291 -1.20 -21.27 -26.89
CA THR A 291 -2.22 -22.26 -27.26
C THR A 291 -3.22 -22.53 -26.14
N GLU A 292 -3.10 -21.85 -25.01
CA GLU A 292 -3.84 -22.19 -23.79
C GLU A 292 -5.08 -21.34 -23.60
N PHE A 293 -5.05 -20.03 -23.85
CA PHE A 293 -6.12 -19.14 -23.40
C PHE A 293 -7.49 -19.43 -24.06
N PHE A 294 -7.52 -19.73 -25.36
CA PHE A 294 -8.74 -20.09 -26.10
C PHE A 294 -8.94 -21.60 -26.31
N ALA A 295 -8.08 -22.46 -25.76
CA ALA A 295 -8.26 -23.91 -25.86
C ALA A 295 -9.50 -24.39 -25.09
N ALA A 296 -10.10 -25.49 -25.56
CA ALA A 296 -11.22 -26.13 -24.89
C ALA A 296 -10.89 -26.49 -23.42
N GLY A 297 -11.90 -26.43 -22.55
CA GLY A 297 -11.76 -26.65 -21.10
C GLY A 297 -12.31 -25.48 -20.30
N ASP A 298 -12.10 -25.53 -18.98
CA ASP A 298 -12.68 -24.56 -18.05
C ASP A 298 -12.31 -23.11 -18.40
N PHE A 299 -13.30 -22.23 -18.29
CA PHE A 299 -13.14 -20.78 -18.45
C PHE A 299 -12.58 -20.33 -19.80
N LYS A 300 -12.75 -21.11 -20.87
CA LYS A 300 -12.20 -20.84 -22.22
C LYS A 300 -12.38 -19.36 -22.62
N GLY A 301 -11.26 -18.67 -22.86
CA GLY A 301 -11.25 -17.27 -23.30
C GLY A 301 -11.83 -16.25 -22.31
N THR A 302 -12.31 -16.66 -21.14
CA THR A 302 -12.91 -15.77 -20.14
C THR A 302 -11.84 -15.17 -19.22
N PRO A 303 -12.16 -14.12 -18.43
CA PRO A 303 -11.20 -13.49 -17.53
C PRO A 303 -10.69 -14.42 -16.42
N PHE A 304 -11.41 -15.51 -16.16
CA PHE A 304 -11.05 -16.51 -15.15
C PHE A 304 -10.09 -17.58 -15.65
N ARG A 305 -9.68 -17.52 -16.91
CA ARG A 305 -8.52 -18.26 -17.41
C ARG A 305 -7.27 -17.41 -17.27
N THR A 306 -6.12 -18.04 -17.04
CA THR A 306 -4.86 -17.30 -16.91
C THR A 306 -4.56 -16.56 -18.22
N LEU A 307 -4.59 -15.22 -18.15
CA LEU A 307 -4.25 -14.35 -19.26
C LEU A 307 -2.79 -14.55 -19.70
N PRO A 308 -2.49 -14.60 -21.00
CA PRO A 308 -1.11 -14.72 -21.50
C PRO A 308 -0.18 -13.64 -20.94
N ALA A 309 -0.65 -12.40 -20.82
CA ALA A 309 0.11 -11.26 -20.28
C ALA A 309 0.68 -11.49 -18.86
N ARG A 310 0.08 -12.38 -18.05
CA ARG A 310 0.60 -12.74 -16.72
C ARG A 310 1.85 -13.64 -16.77
N LYS A 311 2.12 -14.27 -17.91
CA LYS A 311 3.30 -15.12 -18.16
C LYS A 311 4.38 -14.35 -18.92
N LYS A 312 4.00 -13.71 -20.03
CA LYS A 312 4.86 -12.84 -20.83
C LYS A 312 4.10 -11.55 -21.13
N PRO A 313 4.48 -10.41 -20.51
CA PRO A 313 3.67 -9.20 -20.55
C PRO A 313 3.70 -8.46 -21.88
N LEU A 314 4.62 -8.81 -22.78
CA LEU A 314 4.79 -8.14 -24.07
C LEU A 314 4.28 -8.99 -25.23
N ILE A 315 4.11 -8.38 -26.39
CA ILE A 315 3.79 -9.04 -27.66
C ILE A 315 4.74 -8.54 -28.75
N GLN A 316 5.21 -9.44 -29.62
CA GLN A 316 6.00 -9.10 -30.79
C GLN A 316 5.08 -8.76 -31.97
N LEU A 317 5.29 -7.59 -32.58
CA LEU A 317 4.59 -7.13 -33.78
C LEU A 317 5.64 -6.69 -34.82
N GLY A 318 5.87 -7.53 -35.83
CA GLY A 318 6.95 -7.32 -36.79
C GLY A 318 8.32 -7.52 -36.11
N SER A 319 9.21 -6.53 -36.25
CA SER A 319 10.52 -6.51 -35.58
C SER A 319 10.47 -6.01 -34.14
N ASP A 320 9.37 -5.38 -33.73
CA ASP A 320 9.29 -4.58 -32.52
C ASP A 320 8.43 -5.29 -31.45
N TYR A 321 8.59 -4.83 -30.20
CA TYR A 321 7.94 -5.41 -29.03
C TYR A 321 7.05 -4.37 -28.33
N TYR A 322 5.87 -4.79 -27.91
CA TYR A 322 4.83 -3.91 -27.41
C TYR A 322 4.31 -4.33 -26.03
N ALA A 323 4.20 -3.37 -25.12
CA ALA A 323 3.48 -3.50 -23.85
C ALA A 323 2.04 -3.06 -24.05
N VAL A 324 1.19 -3.96 -24.57
CA VAL A 324 -0.21 -3.65 -24.90
C VAL A 324 -1.00 -3.16 -23.69
N ASP A 325 -0.88 -3.85 -22.55
CA ASP A 325 -1.29 -3.30 -21.26
C ASP A 325 -0.03 -2.94 -20.45
N PRO A 326 0.19 -1.66 -20.12
CA PRO A 326 1.36 -1.21 -19.38
C PRO A 326 1.38 -1.72 -17.93
N CYS A 327 0.28 -2.23 -17.39
CA CYS A 327 0.25 -2.74 -16.02
C CYS A 327 0.85 -4.14 -15.91
N PHE A 328 0.62 -5.03 -16.89
CA PHE A 328 1.21 -6.37 -16.84
C PHE A 328 2.74 -6.37 -16.93
N ALA A 329 3.34 -5.44 -17.66
CA ALA A 329 4.79 -5.27 -17.64
C ALA A 329 5.31 -4.98 -16.23
N ARG A 330 4.53 -4.27 -15.42
CA ARG A 330 4.84 -3.96 -14.01
C ARG A 330 4.53 -5.13 -13.08
N ASP A 331 3.40 -5.78 -13.26
CA ASP A 331 2.90 -6.83 -12.36
C ASP A 331 3.54 -8.20 -12.60
N ALA A 332 3.99 -8.49 -13.83
CA ALA A 332 4.52 -9.79 -14.22
C ALA A 332 5.97 -9.73 -14.75
N GLY A 333 6.48 -8.54 -15.11
CA GLY A 333 7.81 -8.39 -15.72
C GLY A 333 8.94 -8.96 -14.88
N TYR A 334 8.92 -8.73 -13.57
CA TYR A 334 9.92 -9.26 -12.64
C TYR A 334 9.95 -10.79 -12.64
N ARG A 335 8.78 -11.43 -12.49
CA ARG A 335 8.67 -12.89 -12.49
C ARG A 335 9.07 -13.48 -13.85
N ALA A 336 8.63 -12.87 -14.94
CA ALA A 336 8.95 -13.31 -16.30
C ALA A 336 10.46 -13.20 -16.58
N LEU A 337 11.10 -12.11 -16.16
CA LEU A 337 12.53 -11.89 -16.32
C LEU A 337 13.33 -12.94 -15.55
N LEU A 338 13.02 -13.16 -14.27
CA LEU A 338 13.73 -14.13 -13.44
C LEU A 338 13.54 -15.57 -13.93
N PHE A 339 12.31 -15.90 -14.36
CA PHE A 339 12.02 -17.21 -14.95
C PHE A 339 12.91 -17.46 -16.17
N ASN A 340 12.95 -16.51 -17.11
CA ASN A 340 13.75 -16.64 -18.34
C ASN A 340 15.27 -16.60 -18.08
N LEU A 341 15.73 -15.82 -17.10
CA LEU A 341 17.13 -15.82 -16.66
C LEU A 341 17.56 -17.24 -16.24
N LEU A 342 16.72 -17.93 -15.46
CA LEU A 342 16.98 -19.31 -15.03
C LEU A 342 16.86 -20.33 -16.16
N GLN A 343 16.02 -20.09 -17.17
CA GLN A 343 15.99 -20.94 -18.38
C GLN A 343 17.28 -20.80 -19.19
N ARG A 344 17.79 -19.58 -19.35
CA ARG A 344 19.04 -19.32 -20.07
C ARG A 344 20.28 -19.79 -19.33
N LYS A 345 20.26 -19.74 -17.99
CA LYS A 345 21.37 -20.19 -17.14
C LYS A 345 20.91 -21.13 -16.01
N PRO A 346 20.58 -22.40 -16.31
CA PRO A 346 20.05 -23.34 -15.31
C PRO A 346 21.01 -23.59 -14.14
N ASP A 347 22.32 -23.61 -14.40
CA ASP A 347 23.35 -23.86 -13.38
C ASP A 347 23.44 -22.74 -12.33
N TYR A 348 22.87 -21.56 -12.61
CA TYR A 348 22.81 -20.44 -11.67
C TYR A 348 21.76 -20.63 -10.58
N ASN A 349 20.79 -21.55 -10.73
CA ASN A 349 19.62 -21.66 -9.86
C ASN A 349 19.93 -21.74 -8.35
N LYS A 350 21.02 -22.42 -7.96
CA LYS A 350 21.42 -22.47 -6.54
C LYS A 350 21.88 -21.10 -6.04
N VAL A 351 22.83 -20.49 -6.75
CA VAL A 351 23.39 -19.17 -6.42
C VAL A 351 22.32 -18.08 -6.49
N PHE A 352 21.39 -18.19 -7.46
CA PHE A 352 20.22 -17.34 -7.56
C PHE A 352 19.40 -17.36 -6.28
N LYS A 353 19.04 -18.55 -5.76
CA LYS A 353 18.28 -18.69 -4.52
C LYS A 353 19.00 -18.10 -3.32
N ASP A 354 20.32 -18.33 -3.22
CA ASP A 354 21.13 -17.79 -2.13
C ASP A 354 21.18 -16.25 -2.16
N ARG A 355 21.37 -15.66 -3.34
CA ARG A 355 21.34 -14.20 -3.55
C ARG A 355 19.96 -13.58 -3.33
N GLN A 356 18.91 -14.28 -3.76
CA GLN A 356 17.53 -13.86 -3.55
C GLN A 356 17.17 -13.86 -2.05
N LYS A 357 17.59 -14.90 -1.31
CA LYS A 357 17.44 -15.00 0.15
C LYS A 357 18.08 -13.78 0.81
N MET A 358 19.38 -13.58 0.57
CA MET A 358 20.15 -12.48 1.16
C MET A 358 19.53 -11.10 0.91
N MET A 359 19.12 -10.80 -0.32
CA MET A 359 18.46 -9.54 -0.64
C MET A 359 17.12 -9.38 0.08
N SER A 360 16.27 -10.42 0.06
CA SER A 360 14.96 -10.34 0.69
C SER A 360 15.02 -10.17 2.22
N GLU A 361 16.01 -10.76 2.87
CA GLU A 361 16.21 -10.66 4.33
C GLU A 361 16.79 -9.30 4.75
N ALA A 362 17.61 -8.68 3.90
CA ALA A 362 18.14 -7.34 4.13
C ALA A 362 17.15 -6.20 3.80
N ALA A 363 16.18 -6.45 2.92
CA ALA A 363 15.31 -5.43 2.33
C ALA A 363 14.67 -4.46 3.32
N PHE A 364 14.16 -4.95 4.45
CA PHE A 364 13.54 -4.06 5.44
C PHE A 364 14.54 -3.04 6.01
N ALA A 365 15.72 -3.51 6.42
CA ALA A 365 16.73 -2.67 7.04
C ALA A 365 17.41 -1.75 6.00
N ASP A 366 17.67 -2.25 4.79
CA ASP A 366 18.29 -1.48 3.71
C ASP A 366 17.39 -0.33 3.24
N ILE A 367 16.12 -0.63 2.94
CA ILE A 367 15.19 0.35 2.36
C ILE A 367 14.77 1.41 3.38
N LEU A 368 14.62 1.01 4.65
CA LEU A 368 14.23 1.88 5.76
C LEU A 368 15.42 2.35 6.61
N TYR A 369 16.65 2.29 6.08
CA TYR A 369 17.86 2.66 6.82
C TYR A 369 17.76 4.05 7.48
N ALA A 370 17.15 5.02 6.79
CA ALA A 370 16.96 6.38 7.29
C ALA A 370 15.96 6.46 8.47
N GLN A 371 14.99 5.54 8.54
CA GLN A 371 14.00 5.43 9.61
C GLN A 371 14.49 4.60 10.80
N LEU A 372 15.66 3.96 10.69
CA LEU A 372 16.24 3.10 11.74
C LEU A 372 17.58 3.63 12.30
N PRO A 373 17.74 4.94 12.56
CA PRO A 373 19.02 5.48 13.00
C PRO A 373 19.34 4.99 14.41
N GLY A 374 20.56 4.45 14.58
CA GLY A 374 21.00 3.88 15.85
C GLY A 374 20.36 2.54 16.20
N ALA A 375 19.61 1.92 15.28
CA ALA A 375 19.10 0.57 15.47
C ALA A 375 20.24 -0.47 15.46
N THR A 376 20.11 -1.49 16.31
CA THR A 376 20.91 -2.71 16.19
C THR A 376 20.17 -3.66 15.25
N VAL A 377 20.75 -3.92 14.08
CA VAL A 377 20.20 -4.84 13.08
C VAL A 377 21.00 -6.15 13.14
N LEU A 378 20.31 -7.26 13.43
CA LEU A 378 20.88 -8.59 13.52
C LEU A 378 20.25 -9.46 12.43
N GLN A 379 21.05 -9.83 11.43
CA GLN A 379 20.65 -10.74 10.35
C GLN A 379 21.10 -12.17 10.66
N GLU A 380 20.33 -13.16 10.20
CA GLU A 380 20.57 -14.59 10.42
C GLU A 380 20.91 -14.89 11.89
N VAL A 381 19.98 -14.54 12.78
CA VAL A 381 20.18 -14.66 14.24
C VAL A 381 19.61 -15.98 14.76
N TYR A 382 20.39 -16.68 15.58
CA TYR A 382 20.08 -18.01 16.07
C TYR A 382 19.72 -18.03 17.55
N TYR A 383 18.84 -18.95 17.92
CA TYR A 383 18.45 -19.22 19.30
C TYR A 383 18.08 -20.69 19.48
N LYS A 384 18.09 -21.17 20.73
CA LYS A 384 17.59 -22.51 21.06
C LYS A 384 16.11 -22.44 21.36
N ASP A 385 15.31 -23.04 20.50
CA ASP A 385 13.87 -23.17 20.68
C ASP A 385 13.57 -23.79 22.07
N PRO A 386 12.77 -23.12 22.92
CA PRO A 386 12.49 -23.59 24.26
C PRO A 386 11.77 -24.94 24.28
N ASP A 387 10.99 -25.27 23.25
CA ASP A 387 10.20 -26.49 23.16
C ASP A 387 11.02 -27.64 22.57
N SER A 388 11.56 -27.45 21.35
CA SER A 388 12.28 -28.51 20.64
C SER A 388 13.73 -28.69 21.08
N LYS A 389 14.30 -27.70 21.80
CA LYS A 389 15.73 -27.58 22.13
C LYS A 389 16.67 -27.56 20.91
N GLN A 390 16.13 -27.44 19.71
CA GLN A 390 16.89 -27.32 18.47
C GLN A 390 17.26 -25.86 18.21
N TRP A 391 18.33 -25.66 17.45
CA TRP A 391 18.67 -24.34 16.92
C TRP A 391 17.62 -23.92 15.89
N SER A 392 17.09 -22.72 16.07
CA SER A 392 16.21 -22.03 15.13
C SER A 392 16.86 -20.73 14.69
N GLU A 393 16.56 -20.31 13.46
CA GLU A 393 17.03 -19.08 12.82
C GLU A 393 15.85 -18.13 12.66
N ASN A 394 16.13 -16.84 12.83
CA ASN A 394 15.29 -15.76 12.32
C ASN A 394 16.06 -14.98 11.26
N ASP A 395 15.32 -14.44 10.31
CA ASP A 395 15.89 -13.73 9.16
C ASP A 395 16.52 -12.39 9.59
N THR A 396 15.69 -11.45 10.12
CA THR A 396 16.18 -10.13 10.56
C THR A 396 15.49 -9.65 11.85
N LEU A 397 16.29 -9.33 12.87
CA LEU A 397 15.84 -8.73 14.13
C LEU A 397 16.39 -7.31 14.25
N ILE A 398 15.51 -6.33 14.47
CA ILE A 398 15.84 -4.90 14.56
C ILE A 398 15.44 -4.38 15.93
N LEU A 399 16.40 -3.80 16.65
CA LEU A 399 16.23 -3.28 18.00
C LEU A 399 16.52 -1.78 18.00
N VAL A 400 15.53 -0.94 18.33
CA VAL A 400 15.69 0.52 18.39
C VAL A 400 14.90 1.11 19.55
N ASP A 401 15.59 1.78 20.47
CA ASP A 401 15.03 2.31 21.72
C ASP A 401 14.19 1.26 22.49
N ASP A 402 12.87 1.42 22.56
CA ASP A 402 11.91 0.52 23.18
C ASP A 402 11.06 -0.29 22.18
N VAL A 403 11.57 -0.44 20.95
CA VAL A 403 10.92 -1.13 19.83
C VAL A 403 11.76 -2.31 19.35
N LEU A 404 11.09 -3.44 19.15
CA LEU A 404 11.65 -4.65 18.52
C LEU A 404 10.83 -4.98 17.28
N LEU A 405 11.49 -5.08 16.13
CA LEU A 405 10.88 -5.57 14.89
C LEU A 405 11.51 -6.91 14.55
N LEU A 406 10.68 -7.93 14.35
CA LEU A 406 11.11 -9.22 13.85
C LEU A 406 10.56 -9.40 12.44
N VAL A 407 11.45 -9.43 11.46
CA VAL A 407 11.11 -9.50 10.04
C VAL A 407 11.50 -10.88 9.51
N GLU A 408 10.52 -11.58 8.95
CA GLU A 408 10.66 -12.89 8.32
C GLU A 408 10.37 -12.77 6.82
N ALA A 409 11.41 -12.81 5.99
CA ALA A 409 11.33 -12.64 4.56
C ALA A 409 10.91 -13.93 3.85
N LYS A 410 10.09 -13.82 2.80
CA LYS A 410 9.57 -14.95 2.02
C LYS A 410 9.60 -14.62 0.54
N ALA A 411 10.45 -15.32 -0.21
CA ALA A 411 10.63 -15.14 -1.65
C ALA A 411 9.59 -15.90 -2.51
N GLY A 412 8.43 -16.27 -1.96
CA GLY A 412 7.45 -17.12 -2.65
C GLY A 412 6.42 -16.35 -3.48
N ALA A 413 6.43 -16.51 -4.81
CA ALA A 413 5.54 -15.84 -5.76
C ALA A 413 4.35 -16.69 -6.27
N ALA A 414 4.11 -17.89 -5.71
CA ALA A 414 3.28 -18.90 -6.37
C ALA A 414 1.77 -18.57 -6.48
N ALA A 415 1.24 -17.64 -5.67
CA ALA A 415 -0.19 -17.36 -5.63
C ALA A 415 -0.71 -16.53 -6.83
N THR A 416 0.15 -15.90 -7.63
CA THR A 416 -0.25 -14.77 -8.51
C THR A 416 -0.43 -15.11 -10.00
N ILE A 417 -0.01 -16.31 -10.45
CA ILE A 417 -0.05 -16.69 -11.87
C ILE A 417 -1.31 -17.50 -12.23
N ALA A 418 -1.86 -18.26 -11.28
CA ALA A 418 -3.03 -19.10 -11.52
C ALA A 418 -4.31 -18.40 -11.07
N SER A 419 -5.36 -18.53 -11.89
CA SER A 419 -6.68 -17.98 -11.56
C SER A 419 -7.27 -18.62 -10.31
N PRO A 420 -7.80 -17.82 -9.35
CA PRO A 420 -8.48 -18.33 -8.17
C PRO A 420 -9.80 -19.04 -8.51
N ALA A 421 -10.34 -18.85 -9.71
CA ALA A 421 -11.57 -19.54 -10.13
C ALA A 421 -11.34 -20.99 -10.58
N LEU A 422 -10.11 -21.34 -11.01
CA LEU A 422 -9.75 -22.71 -11.39
C LEU A 422 -9.56 -23.60 -10.15
N ASP A 423 -8.83 -23.09 -9.16
CA ASP A 423 -8.55 -23.80 -7.92
C ASP A 423 -8.33 -22.82 -6.77
N PHE A 424 -9.43 -22.36 -6.17
CA PHE A 424 -9.38 -21.49 -5.00
C PHE A 424 -8.70 -22.17 -3.82
N GLY A 425 -8.83 -23.49 -3.67
CA GLY A 425 -8.20 -24.26 -2.58
C GLY A 425 -6.67 -24.16 -2.64
N ARG A 426 -6.07 -24.35 -3.81
CA ARG A 426 -4.63 -24.17 -4.02
C ARG A 426 -4.19 -22.72 -3.86
N HIS A 427 -4.99 -21.77 -4.33
CA HIS A 427 -4.70 -20.34 -4.16
C HIS A 427 -4.67 -19.97 -2.67
N ALA A 428 -5.71 -20.35 -1.93
CA ALA A 428 -5.83 -20.20 -0.48
C ALA A 428 -4.68 -20.89 0.26
N GLN A 429 -4.30 -22.11 -0.13
CA GLN A 429 -3.17 -22.83 0.48
C GLN A 429 -1.84 -22.11 0.22
N SER A 430 -1.63 -21.57 -0.97
CA SER A 430 -0.37 -20.87 -1.32
C SER A 430 -0.21 -19.59 -0.50
N VAL A 431 -1.30 -18.82 -0.36
CA VAL A 431 -1.36 -17.64 0.51
C VAL A 431 -1.15 -18.04 1.97
N GLN A 432 -1.87 -19.07 2.43
CA GLN A 432 -1.75 -19.57 3.80
C GLN A 432 -0.32 -20.03 4.09
N ASP A 433 0.33 -20.75 3.18
CA ASP A 433 1.70 -21.22 3.34
C ASP A 433 2.69 -20.06 3.45
N LEU A 434 2.52 -19.02 2.63
CA LEU A 434 3.38 -17.83 2.64
C LEU A 434 3.29 -17.12 3.99
N VAL A 435 2.07 -16.88 4.45
CA VAL A 435 1.77 -16.15 5.69
C VAL A 435 2.08 -17.00 6.93
N LEU A 436 1.59 -18.23 7.00
CA LEU A 436 1.73 -19.08 8.19
C LEU A 436 3.17 -19.51 8.45
N LYS A 437 4.02 -19.65 7.43
CA LYS A 437 5.45 -19.97 7.65
C LYS A 437 6.14 -18.82 8.37
N ALA A 438 6.01 -17.60 7.86
CA ALA A 438 6.53 -16.39 8.50
C ALA A 438 5.95 -16.21 9.91
N TYR A 439 4.63 -16.33 10.05
CA TYR A 439 3.95 -16.22 11.34
C TYR A 439 4.46 -17.24 12.37
N LYS A 440 4.63 -18.52 11.99
CA LYS A 440 5.13 -19.57 12.89
C LYS A 440 6.59 -19.34 13.30
N GLN A 441 7.42 -18.82 12.40
CA GLN A 441 8.79 -18.42 12.74
C GLN A 441 8.79 -17.30 13.79
N CYS A 442 7.99 -16.26 13.58
CA CYS A 442 7.79 -15.21 14.56
C CYS A 442 7.26 -15.75 15.90
N ALA A 443 6.23 -16.59 15.87
CA ALA A 443 5.62 -17.18 17.06
C ALA A 443 6.65 -17.93 17.91
N ARG A 444 7.50 -18.73 17.28
CA ARG A 444 8.56 -19.48 17.96
C ARG A 444 9.57 -18.55 18.64
N PHE A 445 9.97 -17.46 17.99
CA PHE A 445 10.87 -16.49 18.62
C PHE A 445 10.20 -15.74 19.77
N PHE A 446 8.93 -15.35 19.62
CA PHE A 446 8.20 -14.67 20.70
C PHE A 446 8.02 -15.58 21.92
N ASN A 447 7.80 -16.89 21.71
CA ASN A 447 7.81 -17.87 22.79
C ASN A 447 9.20 -17.99 23.44
N TYR A 448 10.27 -17.97 22.65
CA TYR A 448 11.64 -17.94 23.17
C TYR A 448 11.90 -16.69 24.03
N MET A 449 11.56 -15.50 23.54
CA MET A 449 11.65 -14.24 24.27
C MET A 449 10.85 -14.24 25.59
N ASN A 450 9.77 -15.04 25.66
CA ASN A 450 8.95 -15.16 26.86
C ASN A 450 9.41 -16.30 27.80
N SER A 451 10.43 -17.07 27.43
CA SER A 451 10.89 -18.22 28.20
C SER A 451 11.76 -17.85 29.42
N ALA A 452 12.35 -16.65 29.43
CA ALA A 452 13.14 -16.10 30.53
C ALA A 452 13.11 -14.56 30.49
N ASP A 453 13.50 -13.91 31.59
CA ASP A 453 13.58 -12.44 31.68
C ASP A 453 14.61 -11.85 30.70
N GLU A 454 15.69 -12.59 30.45
CA GLU A 454 16.76 -12.28 29.50
C GLU A 454 17.12 -13.55 28.74
N VAL A 455 17.23 -13.44 27.41
CA VAL A 455 17.61 -14.56 26.54
C VAL A 455 18.83 -14.21 25.70
N SER A 456 19.65 -15.21 25.40
CA SER A 456 20.85 -15.07 24.56
C SER A 456 20.53 -15.27 23.08
N LEU A 457 21.17 -14.50 22.22
CA LEU A 457 21.12 -14.64 20.76
C LEU A 457 22.51 -14.98 20.24
N TYR A 458 22.59 -15.66 19.10
CA TYR A 458 23.82 -16.22 18.58
C TYR A 458 23.99 -15.95 17.08
N HIS A 459 25.23 -15.84 16.63
CA HIS A 459 25.60 -15.95 15.22
C HIS A 459 26.27 -17.29 14.94
N LEU A 460 26.13 -17.78 13.71
CA LEU A 460 26.82 -18.97 13.25
C LEU A 460 28.16 -18.57 12.62
N VAL A 461 29.26 -18.74 13.34
CA VAL A 461 30.62 -18.40 12.90
C VAL A 461 31.41 -19.70 12.72
N ASN A 462 31.87 -19.98 11.49
CA ASN A 462 32.62 -21.20 11.15
C ASN A 462 31.96 -22.51 11.66
N GLY A 463 30.63 -22.58 11.59
CA GLY A 463 29.84 -23.74 12.05
C GLY A 463 29.65 -23.84 13.56
N LYS A 464 30.05 -22.83 14.34
CA LYS A 464 29.82 -22.75 15.79
C LYS A 464 28.89 -21.60 16.12
N TYR A 465 27.99 -21.84 17.08
CA TYR A 465 27.10 -20.80 17.60
C TYR A 465 27.83 -19.99 18.66
N GLU A 466 28.11 -18.72 18.35
CA GLU A 466 28.76 -17.77 19.24
C GLU A 466 27.73 -16.74 19.70
N GLU A 467 27.65 -16.51 21.02
CA GLU A 467 26.68 -15.57 21.61
C GLU A 467 27.00 -14.14 21.13
N CYS A 468 26.03 -13.48 20.50
CA CYS A 468 26.22 -12.14 19.94
C CYS A 468 25.65 -11.04 20.86
N CYS A 469 24.48 -11.26 21.45
CA CYS A 469 23.89 -10.33 22.41
C CYS A 469 22.87 -11.02 23.31
N ARG A 470 22.36 -10.26 24.28
CA ARG A 470 21.24 -10.66 25.12
C ARG A 470 20.13 -9.64 25.01
N VAL A 471 18.90 -10.11 25.09
CA VAL A 471 17.70 -9.29 24.95
C VAL A 471 16.72 -9.58 26.07
N ARG A 472 16.11 -8.53 26.62
CA ARG A 472 15.06 -8.62 27.64
C ARG A 472 13.74 -8.18 27.06
N ARG A 473 12.70 -9.00 27.22
CA ARG A 473 11.36 -8.66 26.72
C ARG A 473 10.82 -7.37 27.35
N SER A 474 11.18 -7.09 28.60
CA SER A 474 10.75 -5.91 29.34
C SER A 474 11.27 -4.59 28.78
N ASP A 475 12.31 -4.62 27.95
CA ASP A 475 12.93 -3.43 27.39
C ASP A 475 12.13 -2.87 26.20
N TYR A 476 11.23 -3.68 25.63
CA TYR A 476 10.48 -3.34 24.44
C TYR A 476 8.98 -3.13 24.75
N ARG A 477 8.52 -1.89 24.62
CA ARG A 477 7.10 -1.51 24.69
C ARG A 477 6.34 -2.05 23.48
N VAL A 478 6.97 -1.96 22.31
CA VAL A 478 6.43 -2.33 21.00
C VAL A 478 7.25 -3.50 20.46
N MET A 479 6.56 -4.59 20.12
CA MET A 479 7.18 -5.74 19.44
C MET A 479 6.32 -6.11 18.23
N VAL A 480 6.88 -5.99 17.03
CA VAL A 480 6.13 -6.17 15.78
C VAL A 480 6.67 -7.37 14.99
N PRO A 481 5.91 -8.47 14.91
CA PRO A 481 6.22 -9.58 14.02
C PRO A 481 5.73 -9.26 12.60
N ILE A 482 6.64 -9.29 11.63
CA ILE A 482 6.43 -8.88 10.24
C ILE A 482 6.80 -10.02 9.31
N GLY A 483 5.90 -10.40 8.40
CA GLY A 483 6.23 -11.18 7.21
C GLY A 483 6.53 -10.24 6.05
N LEU A 484 7.68 -10.39 5.40
CA LEU A 484 8.07 -9.56 4.26
C LEU A 484 8.09 -10.39 2.98
N THR A 485 7.51 -9.86 1.91
CA THR A 485 7.49 -10.49 0.59
C THR A 485 8.13 -9.58 -0.46
N VAL A 486 8.57 -10.12 -1.60
CA VAL A 486 9.17 -9.29 -2.65
C VAL A 486 8.12 -8.45 -3.36
N GLU A 487 6.98 -9.04 -3.73
CA GLU A 487 5.90 -8.36 -4.42
C GLU A 487 4.64 -8.38 -3.56
N SER A 488 3.82 -7.35 -3.71
CA SER A 488 2.50 -7.30 -3.07
C SER A 488 1.61 -8.48 -3.49
N PHE A 489 0.86 -9.00 -2.52
CA PHE A 489 -0.17 -10.03 -2.71
C PHE A 489 -1.51 -9.61 -2.08
N SER A 490 -1.80 -8.31 -2.11
CA SER A 490 -3.08 -7.74 -1.66
C SER A 490 -4.30 -8.36 -2.38
N PRO A 491 -5.46 -8.46 -1.71
CA PRO A 491 -5.73 -8.02 -0.32
C PRO A 491 -5.36 -9.07 0.74
N PHE A 492 -4.71 -10.18 0.37
CA PHE A 492 -4.47 -11.26 1.32
C PHE A 492 -3.44 -10.89 2.40
N SER A 493 -2.49 -10.00 2.08
CA SER A 493 -1.54 -9.43 3.04
C SER A 493 -2.25 -8.76 4.21
N THR A 494 -3.35 -8.03 3.95
CA THR A 494 -4.12 -7.34 5.00
C THR A 494 -5.09 -8.27 5.73
N TYR A 495 -5.55 -9.35 5.09
CA TYR A 495 -6.47 -10.33 5.67
C TYR A 495 -5.80 -11.52 6.37
N CYS A 496 -4.48 -11.48 6.57
CA CYS A 496 -3.76 -12.51 7.32
C CYS A 496 -4.42 -12.82 8.69
N LYS A 497 -4.96 -11.79 9.37
CA LYS A 497 -5.68 -11.92 10.65
C LYS A 497 -6.97 -12.71 10.59
N GLU A 498 -7.53 -12.93 9.39
CA GLU A 498 -8.73 -13.74 9.20
C GLU A 498 -8.41 -15.24 9.17
N LEU A 499 -7.15 -15.62 8.96
CA LEU A 499 -6.72 -17.01 9.12
C LEU A 499 -6.92 -17.46 10.57
N PRO A 500 -7.61 -18.60 10.82
CA PRO A 500 -7.85 -19.08 12.18
C PRO A 500 -6.58 -19.38 12.98
N GLN A 501 -5.46 -19.65 12.31
CA GLN A 501 -4.17 -19.94 12.96
C GLN A 501 -3.37 -18.69 13.29
N VAL A 502 -3.72 -17.52 12.74
CA VAL A 502 -3.02 -16.26 12.98
C VAL A 502 -3.72 -15.54 14.11
N GLU A 503 -3.13 -15.64 15.29
CA GLU A 503 -3.56 -14.92 16.50
C GLU A 503 -2.45 -13.95 16.95
N PRO A 504 -2.78 -12.87 17.68
CA PRO A 504 -1.77 -12.01 18.29
C PRO A 504 -0.79 -12.82 19.13
N LEU A 505 0.51 -12.72 18.81
CA LEU A 505 1.55 -13.45 19.53
C LEU A 505 1.59 -12.97 20.99
N LEU A 506 1.68 -13.92 21.91
CA LEU A 506 1.55 -13.68 23.36
C LEU A 506 0.24 -12.95 23.74
N GLY A 507 -0.80 -13.07 22.92
CA GLY A 507 -2.10 -12.40 23.11
C GLY A 507 -2.09 -10.88 22.87
N LYS A 508 -0.99 -10.30 22.38
CA LYS A 508 -0.84 -8.85 22.22
C LYS A 508 -0.28 -8.42 20.86
N HIS A 509 0.67 -9.17 20.31
CA HIS A 509 1.49 -8.71 19.19
C HIS A 509 0.95 -9.27 17.87
N ALA A 510 0.04 -8.53 17.24
CA ALA A 510 -0.53 -8.92 15.96
C ALA A 510 0.52 -8.94 14.85
N PHE A 511 0.37 -9.89 13.93
CA PHE A 511 1.24 -10.09 12.78
C PHE A 511 0.88 -9.15 11.63
N ILE A 512 1.89 -8.52 11.04
CA ILE A 512 1.75 -7.66 9.86
C ILE A 512 2.41 -8.37 8.68
N SER A 513 1.77 -8.31 7.51
CA SER A 513 2.39 -8.73 6.26
C SER A 513 2.65 -7.50 5.38
N LEU A 514 3.88 -7.37 4.91
CA LEU A 514 4.33 -6.28 4.03
C LEU A 514 5.02 -6.86 2.78
N SER A 515 5.22 -6.00 1.79
CA SER A 515 6.03 -6.24 0.61
C SER A 515 7.14 -5.19 0.47
N ILE A 516 8.17 -5.48 -0.31
CA ILE A 516 9.23 -4.51 -0.66
C ILE A 516 8.62 -3.26 -1.32
N ASP A 517 7.55 -3.42 -2.10
CA ASP A 517 6.79 -2.33 -2.71
C ASP A 517 6.24 -1.36 -1.67
N ASP A 518 5.68 -1.90 -0.59
CA ASP A 518 5.15 -1.10 0.52
C ASP A 518 6.27 -0.28 1.17
N LEU A 519 7.46 -0.85 1.35
CA LEU A 519 8.60 -0.17 1.99
C LEU A 519 9.06 1.07 1.21
N PHE A 520 9.05 1.02 -0.13
CA PHE A 520 9.40 2.17 -0.96
C PHE A 520 8.42 3.34 -0.80
N VAL A 521 7.15 3.05 -0.55
CA VAL A 521 6.15 4.09 -0.27
C VAL A 521 6.26 4.58 1.17
N LEU A 522 6.34 3.66 2.14
CA LEU A 522 6.43 3.99 3.56
C LEU A 522 7.63 4.89 3.88
N LYS A 523 8.81 4.62 3.31
CA LYS A 523 10.01 5.44 3.59
C LYS A 523 9.87 6.91 3.18
N ARG A 524 9.00 7.22 2.21
CA ARG A 524 8.77 8.58 1.70
C ARG A 524 7.73 9.32 2.52
N LEU A 525 6.66 8.62 2.88
CA LEU A 525 5.50 9.18 3.58
C LEU A 525 5.71 9.24 5.10
N LEU A 526 6.65 8.45 5.62
CA LEU A 526 7.03 8.37 7.03
C LEU A 526 8.55 8.60 7.17
N PRO A 527 9.05 9.81 6.87
CA PRO A 527 10.48 10.06 6.74
C PRO A 527 11.24 10.01 8.08
N THR A 528 10.57 10.27 9.21
CA THR A 528 11.21 10.22 10.53
C THR A 528 10.98 8.88 11.23
N PRO A 529 11.91 8.42 12.10
CA PRO A 529 11.72 7.18 12.86
C PRO A 529 10.46 7.21 13.73
N GLY A 530 10.15 8.35 14.34
CA GLY A 530 8.96 8.51 15.17
C GLY A 530 7.65 8.41 14.37
N GLU A 531 7.61 8.92 13.13
CA GLU A 531 6.46 8.70 12.24
C GLU A 531 6.30 7.25 11.84
N PHE A 532 7.40 6.59 11.49
CA PHE A 532 7.42 5.20 11.06
C PHE A 532 7.02 4.23 12.18
N VAL A 533 7.61 4.38 13.37
CA VAL A 533 7.29 3.55 14.54
C VAL A 533 5.84 3.76 14.97
N HIS A 534 5.38 5.01 15.04
CA HIS A 534 4.00 5.29 15.42
C HIS A 534 3.01 4.71 14.40
N TYR A 535 3.32 4.77 13.10
CA TYR A 535 2.53 4.07 12.09
C TYR A 535 2.48 2.55 12.34
N LEU A 536 3.62 1.90 12.59
CA LEU A 536 3.67 0.46 12.87
C LEU A 536 2.86 0.07 14.11
N GLU A 537 2.85 0.91 15.16
CA GLU A 537 2.02 0.71 16.35
C GLU A 537 0.52 0.70 16.00
N VAL A 538 0.05 1.72 15.26
CA VAL A 538 -1.34 1.82 14.82
C VAL A 538 -1.69 0.69 13.86
N ARG A 539 -0.80 0.38 12.91
CA ARG A 539 -0.97 -0.69 11.93
C ARG A 539 -1.05 -2.06 12.59
N GLN A 540 -0.25 -2.31 13.62
CA GLN A 540 -0.30 -3.53 14.43
C GLN A 540 -1.63 -3.61 15.20
N ALA A 541 -2.11 -2.50 15.77
CA ALA A 541 -3.41 -2.49 16.44
C ALA A 541 -4.53 -2.93 15.47
N VAL A 542 -4.55 -2.41 14.24
CA VAL A 542 -5.52 -2.81 13.20
C VAL A 542 -5.36 -4.25 12.75
N ALA A 543 -4.12 -4.76 12.72
CA ALA A 543 -3.86 -6.18 12.44
C ALA A 543 -4.46 -7.10 13.52
N GLY A 544 -4.68 -6.60 14.75
CA GLY A 544 -5.34 -7.33 15.83
C GLY A 544 -6.88 -7.26 15.82
N ILE A 545 -7.50 -6.45 14.96
CA ILE A 545 -8.96 -6.29 14.89
C ILE A 545 -9.50 -7.16 13.76
N ARG A 546 -10.10 -8.31 14.12
CA ARG A 546 -10.86 -9.16 13.17
C ARG A 546 -12.08 -8.38 12.65
N GLY A 547 -12.40 -8.56 11.36
CA GLY A 547 -13.50 -7.84 10.70
C GLY A 547 -13.20 -6.39 10.31
N ALA A 548 -11.98 -5.89 10.53
CA ALA A 548 -11.53 -4.60 9.99
C ALA A 548 -10.85 -4.79 8.63
N HIS A 549 -11.47 -4.34 7.54
CA HIS A 549 -10.97 -4.56 6.19
C HIS A 549 -10.62 -3.25 5.50
N LEU A 550 -9.33 -3.14 5.17
CA LEU A 550 -8.77 -2.19 4.22
C LEU A 550 -8.11 -3.03 3.11
N PHE A 551 -8.04 -2.53 1.88
CA PHE A 551 -7.66 -3.38 0.74
C PHE A 551 -6.18 -3.76 0.80
N ASP A 552 -5.29 -2.77 0.91
CA ASP A 552 -3.83 -2.94 0.90
C ASP A 552 -3.14 -2.07 1.98
N GLU A 553 -1.81 -2.02 1.96
CA GLU A 553 -1.04 -1.20 2.90
C GLU A 553 -1.20 0.31 2.63
N PHE A 554 -1.51 0.72 1.40
CA PHE A 554 -1.70 2.13 1.04
C PHE A 554 -3.00 2.68 1.58
N ASP A 555 -4.06 1.87 1.64
CA ASP A 555 -5.27 2.23 2.38
C ASP A 555 -4.98 2.42 3.88
N HIS A 556 -4.19 1.54 4.50
CA HIS A 556 -3.81 1.71 5.91
C HIS A 556 -2.97 2.97 6.12
N LEU A 557 -2.02 3.24 5.23
CA LEU A 557 -1.20 4.45 5.27
C LEU A 557 -2.05 5.71 5.07
N GLY A 558 -2.95 5.71 4.10
CA GLY A 558 -3.85 6.83 3.84
C GLY A 558 -4.83 7.09 4.99
N ALA A 559 -5.36 6.03 5.60
CA ALA A 559 -6.17 6.11 6.82
C ALA A 559 -5.37 6.70 8.00
N TYR A 560 -4.13 6.26 8.18
CA TYR A 560 -3.23 6.82 9.18
C TYR A 560 -2.94 8.30 8.96
N LEU A 561 -2.60 8.71 7.74
CA LEU A 561 -2.32 10.11 7.40
C LEU A 561 -3.54 11.01 7.60
N SER A 562 -4.74 10.48 7.35
CA SER A 562 -5.99 11.23 7.42
C SER A 562 -6.60 11.29 8.81
N LYS A 563 -6.49 10.20 9.59
CA LYS A 563 -7.25 9.99 10.83
C LYS A 563 -6.39 9.69 12.04
N ASN A 564 -5.07 9.56 11.87
CA ASN A 564 -4.11 9.27 12.95
C ASN A 564 -4.36 7.92 13.64
N ARG A 565 -5.28 7.88 14.61
CA ARG A 565 -5.67 6.70 15.40
C ARG A 565 -6.90 6.01 14.81
N PHE A 566 -6.81 5.67 13.53
CA PHE A 566 -7.91 5.03 12.79
C PHE A 566 -8.27 3.64 13.33
N ASP A 567 -7.37 3.00 14.07
CA ASP A 567 -7.65 1.79 14.84
C ASP A 567 -8.77 2.01 15.86
N GLN A 568 -8.80 3.18 16.51
CA GLN A 568 -9.83 3.53 17.49
C GLN A 568 -11.17 3.81 16.80
N ASP A 569 -11.16 4.54 15.68
CA ASP A 569 -12.35 4.80 14.85
C ASP A 569 -13.02 3.48 14.43
N ILE A 570 -12.24 2.49 13.98
CA ILE A 570 -12.74 1.17 13.57
C ILE A 570 -13.35 0.43 14.77
N ILE A 571 -12.69 0.45 15.93
CA ILE A 571 -13.20 -0.18 17.16
C ILE A 571 -14.53 0.47 17.58
N GLU A 572 -14.64 1.79 17.49
CA GLU A 572 -15.86 2.53 17.79
C GLU A 572 -16.98 2.12 16.83
N GLN A 573 -16.73 2.09 15.51
CA GLN A 573 -17.71 1.65 14.51
C GLN A 573 -18.22 0.22 14.75
N LEU A 574 -17.31 -0.74 14.99
CA LEU A 574 -17.68 -2.12 15.30
C LEU A 574 -18.58 -2.21 16.55
N LYS A 575 -18.26 -1.43 17.60
CA LYS A 575 -19.02 -1.43 18.86
C LYS A 575 -20.38 -0.73 18.75
N GLU A 576 -20.39 0.48 18.20
CA GLU A 576 -21.59 1.34 18.14
C GLU A 576 -22.63 0.77 17.18
N GLU A 577 -22.19 0.24 16.04
CA GLU A 577 -23.07 -0.25 14.99
C GLU A 577 -23.44 -1.73 15.17
N LYS A 578 -22.85 -2.41 16.17
CA LYS A 578 -22.92 -3.88 16.34
C LYS A 578 -22.60 -4.60 15.02
N ALA A 579 -21.69 -4.03 14.25
CA ALA A 579 -21.28 -4.55 12.96
C ALA A 579 -20.32 -5.72 13.19
N ASN A 580 -20.48 -6.79 12.41
CA ASN A 580 -19.52 -7.90 12.39
C ASN A 580 -18.29 -7.57 11.54
N MET A 581 -18.37 -6.51 10.73
CA MET A 581 -17.36 -6.14 9.74
C MET A 581 -17.43 -4.63 9.46
N VAL A 582 -16.26 -4.00 9.36
CA VAL A 582 -16.07 -2.62 8.89
C VAL A 582 -15.15 -2.67 7.68
N ILE A 583 -15.58 -2.07 6.57
CA ILE A 583 -14.78 -1.95 5.35
C ILE A 583 -14.52 -0.47 5.13
N TRP A 584 -13.25 -0.08 5.05
CA TRP A 584 -12.83 1.22 4.58
C TRP A 584 -12.17 1.05 3.22
N ASP A 585 -12.60 1.86 2.26
CA ASP A 585 -12.20 1.80 0.87
C ASP A 585 -11.82 3.21 0.39
N GLY A 586 -10.90 3.31 -0.56
CA GLY A 586 -10.42 4.58 -1.13
C GLY A 586 -9.63 5.46 -0.16
N MET A 587 -9.04 4.88 0.90
CA MET A 587 -8.19 5.65 1.81
C MET A 587 -6.83 5.95 1.18
N SER A 588 -6.40 5.13 0.21
CA SER A 588 -5.17 5.32 -0.58
C SER A 588 -5.14 6.62 -1.39
N ASP A 589 -6.28 7.27 -1.67
CA ASP A 589 -6.40 8.47 -2.51
C ASP A 589 -5.39 9.60 -2.15
N ILE A 590 -5.07 9.75 -0.86
CA ILE A 590 -4.08 10.75 -0.42
C ILE A 590 -2.65 10.33 -0.77
N VAL A 591 -2.35 9.03 -0.71
CA VAL A 591 -1.06 8.43 -1.06
C VAL A 591 -0.91 8.42 -2.58
N ASP A 592 -1.94 7.98 -3.32
CA ASP A 592 -1.93 7.88 -4.78
C ASP A 592 -1.58 9.22 -5.44
N ARG A 593 -2.22 10.30 -4.98
CA ARG A 593 -1.96 11.67 -5.45
C ARG A 593 -0.54 12.16 -5.23
N ALA A 594 0.20 11.59 -4.28
CA ALA A 594 1.59 11.98 -4.03
C ALA A 594 2.55 11.48 -5.12
N PHE A 595 2.15 10.46 -5.89
CA PHE A 595 2.95 9.88 -6.98
C PHE A 595 2.45 10.31 -8.38
N GLU A 596 1.58 11.33 -8.44
CA GLU A 596 1.03 11.87 -9.69
C GLU A 596 1.86 13.04 -10.26
N GLY A 597 1.99 13.06 -11.59
CA GLY A 597 2.63 14.14 -12.34
C GLY A 597 4.14 13.99 -12.49
N GLU A 598 4.76 14.86 -13.29
CA GLU A 598 6.21 14.82 -13.56
C GLU A 598 7.04 15.31 -12.37
N GLU A 599 6.51 16.28 -11.63
CA GLU A 599 7.18 16.90 -10.48
C GLU A 599 6.94 16.15 -9.16
N TRP A 600 6.48 14.88 -9.21
CA TRP A 600 6.07 14.11 -8.03
C TRP A 600 7.16 14.04 -6.94
N GLU A 601 8.44 13.92 -7.32
CA GLU A 601 9.56 13.90 -6.36
C GLU A 601 9.79 15.24 -5.65
N SER A 602 9.46 16.35 -6.32
CA SER A 602 9.73 17.71 -5.82
C SER A 602 8.59 18.26 -4.97
N LYS A 603 7.39 17.69 -5.10
CA LYS A 603 6.23 18.06 -4.30
C LYS A 603 6.37 17.50 -2.89
N PRO A 604 5.90 18.22 -1.86
CA PRO A 604 5.88 17.68 -0.51
C PRO A 604 4.92 16.48 -0.44
N PHE A 605 5.41 15.37 0.10
CA PHE A 605 4.57 14.22 0.43
C PHE A 605 3.53 14.60 1.50
N PRO A 606 2.32 14.03 1.44
CA PRO A 606 1.30 14.28 2.45
C PRO A 606 1.77 13.74 3.80
N SER A 607 1.59 14.55 4.83
CA SER A 607 1.90 14.20 6.21
C SER A 607 0.71 14.52 7.10
N GLN A 608 0.67 13.91 8.28
CA GLN A 608 -0.27 14.35 9.31
C GLN A 608 0.01 15.81 9.69
N LYS A 609 -1.05 16.56 9.97
CA LYS A 609 -0.92 17.96 10.41
C LYS A 609 -0.47 18.02 11.87
N PHE A 610 0.62 18.73 12.10
CA PHE A 610 1.14 19.07 13.42
C PHE A 610 1.42 20.57 13.51
N PRO A 611 1.11 21.23 14.64
CA PRO A 611 1.57 22.58 14.88
C PRO A 611 3.10 22.66 14.91
N GLU A 612 3.68 23.74 14.35
CA GLU A 612 5.12 23.93 14.24
C GLU A 612 5.84 23.81 15.61
N GLU A 613 5.23 24.32 16.67
CA GLU A 613 5.78 24.24 18.03
C GLU A 613 5.92 22.79 18.53
N VAL A 614 5.00 21.90 18.14
CA VAL A 614 5.07 20.46 18.47
C VAL A 614 6.14 19.77 17.63
N LEU A 615 6.22 20.11 16.34
CA LEU A 615 7.27 19.59 15.45
C LEU A 615 8.68 19.94 15.96
N LYS A 616 8.87 21.14 16.52
CA LYS A 616 10.15 21.52 17.14
C LYS A 616 10.51 20.65 18.34
N LEU A 617 9.55 20.31 19.18
CA LEU A 617 9.77 19.40 20.31
C LEU A 617 10.09 17.97 19.83
N LEU A 618 9.34 17.45 18.86
CA LEU A 618 9.59 16.14 18.25
C LEU A 618 10.97 16.10 17.60
N GLY A 619 11.35 17.14 16.83
CA GLY A 619 12.68 17.26 16.25
C GLY A 619 13.80 17.29 17.29
N ALA A 620 13.56 17.90 18.46
CA ALA A 620 14.51 17.85 19.57
C ALA A 620 14.60 16.46 20.22
N LEU A 621 13.50 15.71 20.30
CA LEU A 621 13.50 14.31 20.77
C LEU A 621 14.29 13.41 19.81
N ASP A 622 13.99 13.46 18.51
CA ASP A 622 14.71 12.70 17.46
C ASP A 622 16.18 13.13 17.34
N SER A 623 16.52 14.40 17.57
CA SER A 623 17.93 14.83 17.59
C SER A 623 18.68 14.32 18.81
N THR A 624 18.01 14.22 19.95
CA THR A 624 18.65 13.83 21.23
C THR A 624 18.74 12.31 21.38
N ARG A 625 17.72 11.56 20.94
CA ARG A 625 17.59 10.10 21.02
C ARG A 625 17.94 9.50 22.39
N ALA A 626 17.57 10.20 23.47
CA ALA A 626 17.72 9.66 24.82
C ALA A 626 16.74 8.49 25.04
N SER A 627 17.09 7.52 25.88
CA SER A 627 16.26 6.33 26.11
C SER A 627 14.79 6.67 26.43
N GLY A 628 13.87 6.00 25.71
CA GLY A 628 12.42 6.19 25.76
C GLY A 628 11.89 7.29 24.84
N TRP A 629 12.71 7.85 23.94
CA TRP A 629 12.31 8.93 23.05
C TRP A 629 11.21 8.49 22.08
N LEU A 630 11.25 7.25 21.60
CA LEU A 630 10.19 6.72 20.72
C LEU A 630 8.88 6.56 21.50
N SER A 631 8.92 6.14 22.77
CA SER A 631 7.74 6.16 23.63
C SER A 631 7.14 7.55 23.81
N ALA A 632 7.99 8.58 23.97
CA ALA A 632 7.50 9.96 24.12
C ALA A 632 6.92 10.49 22.81
N GLU A 633 7.57 10.23 21.68
CA GLU A 633 7.06 10.59 20.36
C GLU A 633 5.72 9.92 20.07
N SER A 634 5.61 8.60 20.25
CA SER A 634 4.34 7.89 20.02
C SER A 634 3.21 8.46 20.87
N HIS A 635 3.47 8.79 22.14
CA HIS A 635 2.44 9.40 23.00
C HIS A 635 2.04 10.81 22.56
N ILE A 636 2.97 11.63 22.05
CA ILE A 636 2.64 12.94 21.48
C ILE A 636 1.88 12.78 20.17
N ARG A 637 2.23 11.79 19.35
CA ARG A 637 1.61 11.51 18.05
C ARG A 637 0.21 10.91 18.19
N ASP A 638 -0.05 10.17 19.27
CA ASP A 638 -1.38 9.68 19.63
C ASP A 638 -2.43 10.80 19.80
N LEU A 639 -1.99 12.01 20.19
CA LEU A 639 -2.89 13.14 20.36
C LEU A 639 -3.65 13.43 19.06
N GLY A 640 -4.97 13.53 19.14
CA GLY A 640 -5.80 14.08 18.08
C GLY A 640 -5.48 15.55 17.79
N GLU A 641 -6.10 16.12 16.76
CA GLU A 641 -5.85 17.51 16.31
C GLU A 641 -5.98 18.53 17.46
N GLU A 642 -7.04 18.43 18.26
CA GLU A 642 -7.25 19.31 19.41
C GLU A 642 -6.15 19.15 20.47
N GLY A 643 -5.75 17.91 20.78
CA GLY A 643 -4.68 17.60 21.72
C GLY A 643 -3.34 18.18 21.28
N ARG A 644 -2.99 18.07 19.99
CA ARG A 644 -1.78 18.67 19.40
C ARG A 644 -1.80 20.19 19.47
N ASN A 645 -2.95 20.82 19.17
CA ASN A 645 -3.12 22.27 19.27
C ASN A 645 -3.00 22.77 20.72
N ASN A 646 -3.56 22.02 21.66
CA ASN A 646 -3.42 22.33 23.09
C ASN A 646 -1.96 22.19 23.55
N LEU A 647 -1.27 21.12 23.17
CA LEU A 647 0.16 20.95 23.45
C LEU A 647 0.98 22.13 22.90
N ALA A 648 0.75 22.51 21.64
CA ALA A 648 1.44 23.62 21.00
C ALA A 648 1.27 24.94 21.77
N ARG A 649 0.04 25.23 22.20
CA ARG A 649 -0.27 26.44 22.99
C ARG A 649 0.49 26.43 24.31
N MET A 650 0.43 25.32 25.05
CA MET A 650 1.11 25.17 26.34
C MET A 650 2.64 25.30 26.18
N LEU A 651 3.22 24.65 25.17
CA LEU A 651 4.64 24.77 24.84
C LEU A 651 5.05 26.23 24.58
N SER A 652 4.34 26.91 23.66
CA SER A 652 4.61 28.31 23.33
C SER A 652 4.52 29.24 24.55
N ASP A 653 3.44 29.13 25.33
CA ASP A 653 3.18 30.04 26.44
C ASP A 653 4.21 29.88 27.55
N HIS A 654 4.55 28.63 27.90
CA HIS A 654 5.56 28.37 28.91
C HIS A 654 6.96 28.73 28.42
N ARG A 655 7.30 28.41 27.17
CA ARG A 655 8.58 28.75 26.54
C ARG A 655 8.86 30.26 26.59
N LYS A 656 7.91 31.10 26.20
CA LYS A 656 8.06 32.57 26.20
C LYS A 656 8.36 33.13 27.59
N THR A 657 7.79 32.52 28.64
CA THR A 657 8.03 32.94 30.03
C THR A 657 9.35 32.44 30.61
N LEU A 658 10.10 31.58 29.90
CA LEU A 658 11.38 31.10 30.38
C LEU A 658 12.37 32.24 30.64
N ILE A 659 12.29 33.36 29.89
CA ILE A 659 13.13 34.56 30.06
C ILE A 659 12.95 35.22 31.44
N GLN A 660 11.80 35.04 32.09
CA GLN A 660 11.55 35.54 33.44
C GLN A 660 11.74 34.43 34.49
N HIS A 661 11.53 33.17 34.10
CA HIS A 661 11.57 32.05 35.01
C HIS A 661 12.37 30.90 34.42
N PRO A 662 13.51 30.51 35.01
CA PRO A 662 14.45 29.57 34.40
C PRO A 662 13.86 28.16 34.16
N VAL A 663 12.74 27.85 34.81
CA VAL A 663 12.03 26.57 34.73
C VAL A 663 10.52 26.81 34.63
N ARG A 664 9.88 26.00 33.81
CA ARG A 664 8.43 25.85 33.67
C ARG A 664 8.07 24.39 33.57
N TYR A 665 6.86 24.04 33.98
CA TYR A 665 6.31 22.72 33.70
C TYR A 665 4.80 22.84 33.53
N PHE A 666 4.24 21.87 32.82
CA PHE A 666 2.81 21.73 32.66
C PHE A 666 2.44 20.26 32.45
N VAL A 667 1.14 20.01 32.49
CA VAL A 667 0.55 18.67 32.31
C VAL A 667 -0.53 18.78 31.27
N LEU A 668 -0.49 17.90 30.29
CA LEU A 668 -1.56 17.74 29.31
C LEU A 668 -2.21 16.37 29.54
N GLY A 669 -3.54 16.36 29.56
CA GLY A 669 -4.32 15.13 29.63
C GLY A 669 -5.19 14.96 28.38
N GLY A 670 -5.21 13.75 27.83
CA GLY A 670 -6.11 13.31 26.76
C GLY A 670 -6.19 11.77 26.76
N ASP A 671 -7.38 11.22 26.57
CA ASP A 671 -7.71 9.80 26.29
C ASP A 671 -6.90 8.69 27.01
N GLY A 672 -6.46 8.94 28.25
CA GLY A 672 -6.08 7.87 29.20
C GLY A 672 -4.67 7.93 29.80
N VAL A 673 -3.71 8.64 29.19
CA VAL A 673 -2.33 8.79 29.74
C VAL A 673 -1.95 10.27 29.79
N LEU A 674 -1.32 10.70 30.90
CA LEU A 674 -0.91 12.09 31.09
C LEU A 674 0.48 12.33 30.50
N LEU A 675 0.66 13.48 29.87
CA LEU A 675 1.95 13.99 29.44
C LEU A 675 2.40 15.10 30.39
N PHE A 676 3.48 14.85 31.14
CA PHE A 676 4.17 15.86 31.94
C PHE A 676 5.32 16.45 31.14
N VAL A 677 5.32 17.76 30.96
CA VAL A 677 6.40 18.46 30.25
C VAL A 677 7.09 19.43 31.18
N TRP A 678 8.41 19.31 31.28
CA TRP A 678 9.30 20.24 31.97
C TRP A 678 10.15 20.99 30.95
N LEU A 679 10.04 22.32 30.96
CA LEU A 679 10.84 23.21 30.13
C LEU A 679 11.85 23.95 31.01
N GLN A 680 13.09 24.02 30.57
CA GLN A 680 14.10 24.83 31.24
C GLN A 680 15.00 25.56 30.25
N ARG A 681 15.66 26.62 30.71
CA ARG A 681 16.67 27.29 29.89
C ARG A 681 17.88 26.39 29.65
N HIS A 682 18.34 26.36 28.40
CA HIS A 682 19.57 25.70 28.01
C HIS A 682 20.78 26.27 28.77
N GLY A 683 21.73 25.40 29.11
CA GLY A 683 22.96 25.76 29.83
C GLY A 683 22.84 25.79 31.35
N HIS A 684 21.68 25.44 31.90
CA HIS A 684 21.50 25.23 33.35
C HIS A 684 21.36 23.73 33.67
N PRO A 685 21.99 23.23 34.75
CA PRO A 685 21.89 21.81 35.12
C PRO A 685 20.43 21.44 35.49
N ILE A 686 19.97 20.28 35.01
CA ILE A 686 18.65 19.72 35.36
C ILE A 686 18.71 19.18 36.79
N ASP A 687 17.87 19.72 37.68
CA ASP A 687 17.61 19.16 39.01
C ASP A 687 16.60 18.01 38.90
N TRP A 688 17.09 16.80 38.63
CA TRP A 688 16.26 15.60 38.46
C TRP A 688 15.45 15.25 39.70
N ASN A 689 15.92 15.55 40.90
CA ASN A 689 15.14 15.33 42.11
C ASN A 689 13.90 16.21 42.12
N LYS A 690 14.05 17.49 41.77
CA LYS A 690 12.92 18.42 41.66
C LYS A 690 11.96 18.05 40.52
N VAL A 691 12.49 17.65 39.36
CA VAL A 691 11.67 17.18 38.22
C VAL A 691 10.83 15.97 38.64
N ASN A 692 11.48 14.92 39.18
CA ASN A 692 10.81 13.69 39.57
C ASN A 692 9.80 13.92 40.70
N ASN A 693 10.15 14.69 41.73
CA ASN A 693 9.22 15.04 42.81
C ASN A 693 7.97 15.75 42.27
N LYS A 694 8.16 16.70 41.35
CA LYS A 694 7.05 17.47 40.78
C LYS A 694 6.17 16.61 39.86
N ALA A 695 6.78 15.79 39.01
CA ALA A 695 6.07 14.87 38.14
C ALA A 695 5.28 13.81 38.93
N SER A 696 5.86 13.30 40.02
CA SER A 696 5.21 12.34 40.92
C SER A 696 4.03 12.97 41.66
N ALA A 697 4.19 14.21 42.14
CA ALA A 697 3.12 14.95 42.79
C ALA A 697 1.93 15.19 41.83
N VAL A 698 2.24 15.55 40.57
CA VAL A 698 1.23 15.64 39.49
C VAL A 698 0.50 14.32 39.32
N ALA A 699 1.23 13.22 39.16
CA ALA A 699 0.66 11.90 38.93
C ALA A 699 -0.27 11.47 40.07
N LEU A 700 0.15 11.66 41.32
CA LEU A 700 -0.67 11.42 42.52
C LEU A 700 -1.93 12.30 42.54
N SER A 701 -1.80 13.60 42.24
CA SER A 701 -2.92 14.54 42.25
C SER A 701 -4.00 14.18 41.22
N ALA A 702 -3.58 13.69 40.06
CA ALA A 702 -4.47 13.27 38.99
C ALA A 702 -4.94 11.81 39.13
N LYS A 703 -4.46 11.08 40.15
CA LYS A 703 -4.70 9.63 40.33
C LYS A 703 -4.32 8.81 39.09
N ALA A 704 -3.29 9.25 38.36
CA ALA A 704 -2.82 8.56 37.18
C ALA A 704 -1.99 7.34 37.59
N THR A 705 -2.15 6.23 36.86
CA THR A 705 -1.32 5.03 37.02
C THR A 705 -0.11 5.03 36.10
N ASN A 706 -0.12 5.88 35.07
CA ASN A 706 0.97 6.06 34.14
C ASN A 706 1.04 7.52 33.68
N VAL A 707 2.25 8.07 33.58
CA VAL A 707 2.53 9.43 33.10
C VAL A 707 3.80 9.39 32.27
N ILE A 708 3.76 9.98 31.08
CA ILE A 708 4.94 10.15 30.23
C ILE A 708 5.62 11.47 30.61
N GLY A 709 6.88 11.41 31.00
CA GLY A 709 7.68 12.59 31.34
C GLY A 709 8.55 13.02 30.17
N VAL A 710 8.51 14.31 29.81
CA VAL A 710 9.42 14.94 28.85
C VAL A 710 10.10 16.14 29.50
N VAL A 711 11.43 16.19 29.44
CA VAL A 711 12.25 17.36 29.78
C VAL A 711 12.79 17.95 28.49
N ALA A 712 12.60 19.25 28.27
CA ALA A 712 13.19 19.95 27.14
C ALA A 712 13.98 21.20 27.57
N GLU A 713 15.15 21.36 26.98
CA GLU A 713 16.02 22.53 27.14
C GLU A 713 15.79 23.50 25.99
N VAL A 714 15.54 24.76 26.33
CA VAL A 714 15.23 25.81 25.36
C VAL A 714 16.26 26.92 25.46
N SER A 715 16.85 27.31 24.33
CA SER A 715 17.75 28.47 24.23
C SER A 715 16.98 29.81 24.30
N ALA A 716 17.72 30.91 24.42
CA ALA A 716 17.16 32.25 24.61
C ALA A 716 16.34 32.76 23.40
N ASP A 717 16.67 32.31 22.19
CA ASP A 717 15.91 32.54 20.96
C ASP A 717 14.65 31.65 20.86
N GLY A 718 14.47 30.74 21.83
CA GLY A 718 13.34 29.85 21.91
C GLY A 718 13.48 28.58 21.07
N THR A 719 14.68 28.22 20.64
CA THR A 719 14.94 26.93 19.98
C THR A 719 14.98 25.81 21.02
N TYR A 720 14.33 24.67 20.75
CA TYR A 720 14.44 23.47 21.58
C TYR A 720 15.76 22.78 21.25
N VAL A 721 16.75 22.88 22.15
CA VAL A 721 18.12 22.39 21.90
C VAL A 721 18.23 20.90 22.18
N GLN A 722 17.57 20.43 23.24
CA GLN A 722 17.53 19.01 23.61
C GLN A 722 16.16 18.67 24.20
N ALA A 723 15.72 17.45 23.99
CA ALA A 723 14.55 16.91 24.68
C ALA A 723 14.78 15.44 25.05
N ARG A 724 14.32 15.04 26.23
CA ARG A 724 14.52 13.69 26.76
C ARG A 724 13.25 13.21 27.44
N SER A 725 12.87 11.97 27.16
CA SER A 725 11.92 11.22 27.95
C SER A 725 12.52 10.84 29.31
N PHE A 726 11.67 10.66 30.30
CA PHE A 726 12.04 10.06 31.58
C PHE A 726 10.86 9.30 32.19
N LYS A 727 11.19 8.24 32.94
CA LYS A 727 10.20 7.46 33.67
C LYS A 727 9.82 8.18 34.97
N ILE A 728 8.53 8.31 35.22
CA ILE A 728 8.01 8.90 36.45
C ILE A 728 7.72 7.79 37.45
N TYR A 729 8.38 7.84 38.62
CA TYR A 729 8.12 6.91 39.70
C TYR A 729 7.00 7.45 40.60
N ILE A 730 5.82 6.82 40.56
CA ILE A 730 4.68 7.21 41.39
C ILE A 730 4.78 6.45 42.72
N PRO A 731 4.99 7.12 43.87
CA PRO A 731 5.04 6.43 45.15
C PRO A 731 3.73 5.74 45.47
N THR A 732 3.80 4.47 45.89
CA THR A 732 2.62 3.68 46.27
C THR A 732 2.18 3.93 47.70
N GLU A 733 3.11 4.32 48.58
CA GLU A 733 2.88 4.59 50.00
C GLU A 733 3.62 5.86 50.45
N GLN A 734 3.02 6.55 51.43
CA GLN A 734 3.63 7.74 52.03
C GLN A 734 4.66 7.33 53.08
N THR A 735 5.90 7.79 52.90
CA THR A 735 7.02 7.66 53.82
C THR A 735 7.47 9.04 54.29
N ALA A 736 8.34 9.09 55.31
CA ALA A 736 8.93 10.37 55.74
C ALA A 736 9.74 11.06 54.62
N GLU A 737 10.37 10.27 53.75
CA GLU A 737 11.24 10.77 52.67
C GLU A 737 10.47 11.33 51.47
N ASN A 738 9.23 10.88 51.23
CA ASN A 738 8.40 11.31 50.11
C ASN A 738 7.18 12.15 50.54
N ALA A 739 7.04 12.47 51.83
CA ALA A 739 5.90 13.21 52.38
C ALA A 739 5.65 14.54 51.65
N HIS A 740 6.71 15.25 51.23
CA HIS A 740 6.60 16.49 50.46
C HIS A 740 5.93 16.30 49.10
N ILE A 741 6.06 15.13 48.48
CA ILE A 741 5.39 14.80 47.21
C ILE A 741 3.88 14.71 47.42
N TYR A 742 3.44 14.03 48.49
CA TYR A 742 2.01 13.92 48.86
C TYR A 742 1.42 15.27 49.26
N GLU A 743 2.17 16.10 49.99
CA GLU A 743 1.74 17.47 50.32
C GLU A 743 1.60 18.34 49.07
N ASP A 744 2.54 18.27 48.12
CA ASP A 744 2.48 19.01 46.86
C ASP A 744 1.32 18.51 46.00
N ALA A 745 1.08 17.20 45.94
CA ALA A 745 -0.09 16.60 45.28
C ALA A 745 -1.40 17.09 45.89
N ALA A 746 -1.51 17.14 47.22
CA ALA A 746 -2.68 17.66 47.92
C ALA A 746 -2.90 19.15 47.67
N LYS A 747 -1.83 19.95 47.56
CA LYS A 747 -1.89 21.37 47.18
C LYS A 747 -2.40 21.54 45.75
N MET A 748 -1.98 20.69 44.82
CA MET A 748 -2.44 20.70 43.42
C MET A 748 -3.90 20.26 43.27
N ALA A 749 -4.39 19.37 44.15
CA ALA A 749 -5.78 18.92 44.14
C ALA A 749 -6.78 19.96 44.70
N ASN A 750 -6.30 21.07 45.29
CA ASN A 750 -7.14 22.00 46.04
C ASN A 750 -7.77 23.10 45.15
N PRO A 751 -9.12 23.19 45.02
CA PRO A 751 -9.81 24.03 44.03
C PRO A 751 -9.51 25.54 44.08
N VAL A 752 -9.12 26.07 45.25
CA VAL A 752 -9.01 27.52 45.51
C VAL A 752 -7.76 28.16 44.88
N ARG A 753 -6.81 27.37 44.38
CA ARG A 753 -5.63 27.85 43.61
C ARG A 753 -5.60 27.40 42.15
N THR A 754 -6.68 26.78 41.68
CA THR A 754 -6.89 26.36 40.27
C THR A 754 -7.25 27.55 39.38
N VAL A 755 -6.45 28.61 39.44
CA VAL A 755 -6.51 29.69 38.43
C VAL A 755 -5.52 29.29 37.34
N ASN A 756 -6.05 28.94 36.16
CA ASN A 756 -5.38 28.44 34.94
C ASN A 756 -5.24 26.91 34.77
N LEU A 757 -6.15 26.15 35.36
CA LEU A 757 -6.70 24.97 34.69
C LEU A 757 -8.20 25.14 34.75
N GLU A 758 -8.75 26.03 33.91
CA GLU A 758 -10.15 25.89 33.59
C GLU A 758 -10.29 24.50 32.97
N ARG A 759 -10.82 23.57 33.78
CA ARG A 759 -11.86 22.66 33.30
C ARG A 759 -12.89 23.54 32.61
N GLU A 760 -12.66 23.87 31.35
CA GLU A 760 -13.77 23.99 30.43
C GLU A 760 -14.55 22.72 30.65
N LYS A 761 -15.79 22.90 31.13
CA LYS A 761 -16.72 21.80 31.36
C LYS A 761 -16.57 20.86 30.18
N GLN A 762 -16.24 19.60 30.44
CA GLN A 762 -16.67 18.52 29.57
C GLN A 762 -18.18 18.73 29.42
N VAL A 763 -18.55 19.40 28.34
CA VAL A 763 -19.90 19.29 27.85
C VAL A 763 -19.92 17.86 27.37
N HIS A 764 -20.53 16.97 28.16
CA HIS A 764 -21.16 15.79 27.61
C HIS A 764 -22.20 16.28 26.59
N LEU A 765 -21.73 16.60 25.39
CA LEU A 765 -22.51 16.45 24.18
C LEU A 765 -22.35 14.97 23.82
N GLY A 766 -23.13 14.13 24.50
CA GLY A 766 -23.72 13.04 23.74
C GLY A 766 -24.25 13.68 22.46
N ARG A 767 -23.85 13.17 21.29
CA ARG A 767 -24.36 13.57 19.98
C ARG A 767 -25.89 13.53 20.00
N LYS A 768 -26.54 14.57 20.51
CA LYS A 768 -27.85 14.97 20.05
C LYS A 768 -27.55 15.67 18.74
N SER A 769 -27.50 14.88 17.67
CA SER A 769 -27.70 15.39 16.33
C SER A 769 -28.80 16.45 16.43
N LYS A 770 -28.50 17.68 16.00
CA LYS A 770 -29.55 18.70 15.85
C LYS A 770 -30.60 18.07 14.96
N LYS A 771 -31.74 17.67 15.53
CA LYS A 771 -32.85 17.10 14.76
C LYS A 771 -33.16 18.09 13.65
N ILE A 772 -32.96 17.66 12.40
CA ILE A 772 -33.26 18.48 11.23
C ILE A 772 -34.72 18.89 11.32
N GLY A 773 -34.99 20.20 11.35
CA GLY A 773 -36.34 20.71 11.50
C GLY A 773 -37.25 20.17 10.39
N ARG A 774 -38.45 19.69 10.72
CA ARG A 774 -39.36 19.05 9.74
C ARG A 774 -39.63 19.88 8.47
N ASN A 775 -39.49 21.20 8.55
CA ASN A 775 -39.76 22.13 7.46
C ASN A 775 -38.49 22.74 6.80
N VAL A 776 -37.27 22.43 7.23
CA VAL A 776 -36.06 22.86 6.51
C VAL A 776 -35.80 21.99 5.28
N PRO A 777 -35.10 22.51 4.25
CA PRO A 777 -34.66 21.72 3.10
C PRO A 777 -33.87 20.48 3.54
N CYS A 778 -34.09 19.37 2.84
CA CYS A 778 -33.48 18.09 3.16
C CYS A 778 -31.97 18.11 2.82
N PRO A 779 -31.07 17.64 3.71
CA PRO A 779 -29.62 17.68 3.48
C PRO A 779 -29.13 16.85 2.28
N CYS A 780 -29.96 15.96 1.73
CA CYS A 780 -29.63 15.17 0.55
C CYS A 780 -29.66 15.97 -0.77
N GLY A 781 -29.83 17.30 -0.71
CA GLY A 781 -29.82 18.17 -1.89
C GLY A 781 -31.09 18.15 -2.75
N SER A 782 -32.15 17.44 -2.34
CA SER A 782 -33.37 17.25 -3.15
C SER A 782 -34.29 18.48 -3.30
N GLY A 783 -33.97 19.60 -2.63
CA GLY A 783 -34.81 20.80 -2.60
C GLY A 783 -36.13 20.68 -1.83
N MET A 784 -36.53 19.48 -1.39
CA MET A 784 -37.76 19.22 -0.62
C MET A 784 -37.57 19.44 0.89
N LYS A 785 -38.65 19.75 1.62
CA LYS A 785 -38.65 19.82 3.09
C LYS A 785 -38.36 18.44 3.70
N TYR A 786 -37.55 18.38 4.76
CA TYR A 786 -37.09 17.15 5.41
C TYR A 786 -38.22 16.13 5.68
N LYS A 787 -39.38 16.57 6.19
CA LYS A 787 -40.54 15.69 6.47
C LYS A 787 -41.14 14.98 5.24
N ARG A 788 -40.86 15.45 4.02
CA ARG A 788 -41.38 14.86 2.78
C ARG A 788 -40.35 13.98 2.06
N CYS A 789 -39.10 14.01 2.52
CA CYS A 789 -37.99 13.28 1.93
C CYS A 789 -37.50 12.21 2.93
N HIS A 790 -36.46 12.49 3.72
CA HIS A 790 -35.87 11.54 4.67
C HIS A 790 -36.50 11.55 6.08
N GLY A 791 -37.49 12.41 6.32
CA GLY A 791 -38.20 12.49 7.60
C GLY A 791 -39.51 11.68 7.66
N ARG A 792 -39.62 10.59 6.87
CA ARG A 792 -40.74 9.64 6.93
C ARG A 792 -40.54 8.60 8.01
#